data_AF-A0A522VI26-F1
#
_entry.id   AF-A0A522VI26-F1
#
_cell.length_a   1.000
_cell.length_b   1.000
_cell.length_c   1.000
_cell.angle_alpha   90.00
_cell.angle_beta   90.00
_cell.angle_gamma   90.00
#
_symmetry.space_group_name_H-M   'P 1'
#
loop_
_entity.id
_entity.type
_entity.pdbx_description
1 polymer ?
#
loop_
_entity_poly.entity_id
_entity_poly.type
_entity_poly.pdbx_seq_one_letter_code
_entity_poly.pdbx_strand_id
1 'polypeptide(L)'
;MFARRAQAPRRRPISWPAAIAGWVPGGCATSVSTPDNWRSSASTRNASATASTTIDSGMPHKVHTLSVSMIVKNEERHLGRLLASVVQFADEIVVLDTGSTDKTRAIALEFGARCCDFAWCDDFAQARNASMRHCSGDFIMWLDADDIIEPSSCERLKALFCQPIAWDVLYLPYYYHYTPENPQRGKRKMPPRIWRNRIGIHWIHPIHESLQYPGKVVKERDITGIEVLHYPLRKAHGSSERNLGIMKQAATSREYRHSEYMYWHIAKEFSHLGNPRQGVYYYEKAVALCDQANRFGLSRLYIGLARQYRLLGDYYAALRAAGSAAAAYRHWREPYAEIAENCFYLGDGGAGDAHLALAAQIPRHALQVERAELYTAVGFDQFSHRLRTIKPAPSAHADDQQPAVTLVAGGDVMLGRQLAGYTGLYGVEWPLQRIADYLHKADVAMVNLESVCSTLGDFYDKDGISPFYYHNRPEMLDLLIKAGVDVVCIANNHTMDFGPAALEQQMEILDDCGIAHFGAGRDYLEAARPVFVRAAGLTLAFIGVETDTPSMQAGADEPGIHYAAEQELLQAVAAAMAEARCHADVILVSPHWGKNWRENPTESLRRLARKIIDLGADAILGHSAHILQGIELHAGKPIVYDMGTLLFDRVSENRMKYSALFELELSRRGVQRLKILPVKLSSGRAKLAGGTEAATIRRLIVEQSQALNAGSHFREHEGCLLLDCQPASQPRPLQALGHGRSHPSGALRKVSEFYRDLKSQPVYAACPEDCRWSESMLLDSGMEIVGARIASPVYPGFGFLCEVFFHADAPPPGRWEARIDAYDEQGKQAFFYNHPIAESAWPSQRWVKTDVIGDRVVVRVPRDLAAGRYTLYWTMLDRQSGAIMQPRRENAGAAASMIRIGEVEMMPSAPARVAGLALRNPPQPS
;
A
#
# COMPACT_ATOMS: atom_id res chain seq x y z
N MET A 1 -4.36 38.81 65.33
CA MET A 1 -2.98 39.24 65.62
C MET A 1 -2.26 39.52 64.31
N PHE A 2 -1.36 40.50 64.35
CA PHE A 2 -0.79 41.33 63.29
C PHE A 2 -0.30 40.70 61.97
N ALA A 3 -0.47 41.50 60.91
CA ALA A 3 0.11 41.39 59.57
C ALA A 3 1.63 41.62 59.51
N ARG A 4 2.28 41.13 58.43
CA ARG A 4 3.42 41.75 57.70
C ARG A 4 3.80 40.85 56.50
N ARG A 5 3.69 41.34 55.26
CA ARG A 5 4.62 42.18 54.47
C ARG A 5 5.93 41.48 54.07
N ALA A 6 6.12 41.46 52.76
CA ALA A 6 7.27 40.98 51.99
C ALA A 6 8.63 41.55 52.42
N GLN A 7 9.66 40.71 52.33
CA GLN A 7 11.04 41.11 52.10
C GLN A 7 11.64 40.23 51.00
N ALA A 8 12.12 40.87 49.95
CA ALA A 8 12.98 40.24 48.94
C ALA A 8 14.38 40.02 49.51
N PRO A 9 15.04 38.86 49.32
CA PRO A 9 16.46 38.73 49.56
C PRO A 9 17.26 38.97 48.27
N ARG A 10 18.33 39.72 48.45
CA ARG A 10 19.31 40.20 47.48
C ARG A 10 20.03 39.04 46.77
N ARG A 11 20.25 39.18 45.46
CA ARG A 11 21.12 38.31 44.64
C ARG A 11 22.57 38.42 45.13
N ARG A 12 23.20 37.29 45.45
CA ARG A 12 24.67 37.15 45.52
C ARG A 12 25.18 36.58 44.19
N PRO A 13 26.31 37.05 43.65
CA PRO A 13 26.92 36.42 42.49
C PRO A 13 27.48 35.04 42.89
N ILE A 14 27.18 34.02 42.08
CA ILE A 14 27.62 32.63 42.27
C ILE A 14 29.05 32.51 41.73
N SER A 15 29.97 32.05 42.57
CA SER A 15 31.32 31.65 42.17
C SER A 15 31.35 30.13 41.91
N TRP A 16 31.74 29.72 40.70
CA TRP A 16 31.86 28.31 40.32
C TRP A 16 33.24 27.74 40.69
N PRO A 17 33.34 26.52 41.25
CA PRO A 17 34.62 25.88 41.53
C PRO A 17 35.22 25.26 40.25
N ALA A 18 36.53 25.44 40.08
CA ALA A 18 37.32 24.81 39.02
C ALA A 18 37.83 23.45 39.46
N ALA A 19 37.29 22.37 38.91
CA ALA A 19 37.96 21.07 38.74
C ALA A 19 37.05 20.12 37.94
N ILE A 20 37.53 19.59 36.82
CA ILE A 20 37.54 18.17 36.44
C ILE A 20 38.45 18.10 35.21
N ALA A 21 39.71 17.75 35.48
CA ALA A 21 40.67 17.32 34.47
C ALA A 21 40.55 15.80 34.34
N GLY A 22 40.49 15.32 33.11
CA GLY A 22 40.58 13.89 32.82
C GLY A 22 39.69 13.50 31.66
N TRP A 23 40.20 13.68 30.44
CA TRP A 23 40.03 12.73 29.33
C TRP A 23 40.93 13.18 28.18
N VAL A 24 41.95 12.37 27.90
CA VAL A 24 42.90 12.53 26.78
C VAL A 24 42.72 11.33 25.86
N PRO A 25 42.51 11.51 24.55
CA PRO A 25 42.81 10.47 23.57
C PRO A 25 44.17 10.75 22.91
N GLY A 26 45.02 9.73 22.93
CA GLY A 26 46.43 9.75 22.54
C GLY A 26 46.72 10.19 21.11
N GLY A 27 47.92 10.75 20.96
CA GLY A 27 48.50 11.17 19.69
C GLY A 27 49.06 10.00 18.88
N CYS A 28 49.02 10.17 17.56
CA CYS A 28 50.01 9.64 16.65
C CYS A 28 50.45 10.79 15.75
N ALA A 29 51.72 11.18 15.88
CA ALA A 29 52.34 12.25 15.12
C ALA A 29 53.03 11.67 13.89
N THR A 30 52.75 12.21 12.72
CA THR A 30 53.74 12.29 11.63
C THR A 30 53.54 13.60 10.87
N SER A 31 54.58 14.44 10.99
CA SER A 31 54.99 15.60 10.20
C SER A 31 54.35 15.83 8.83
N VAL A 32 53.84 17.04 8.61
CA VAL A 32 53.99 17.75 7.32
C VAL A 32 54.22 19.25 7.58
N SER A 33 55.25 19.74 6.91
CA SER A 33 55.80 21.09 6.84
C SER A 33 54.82 22.19 6.41
N THR A 34 55.03 23.38 6.98
CA THR A 34 54.56 24.69 6.49
C THR A 34 54.89 24.91 5.01
N PRO A 35 54.09 25.75 4.33
CA PRO A 35 54.69 26.97 3.81
C PRO A 35 53.88 28.23 4.10
N ASP A 36 54.62 29.23 4.59
CA ASP A 36 54.35 30.65 4.40
C ASP A 36 54.00 30.97 2.94
N ASN A 37 53.00 31.82 2.74
CA ASN A 37 53.21 33.16 2.18
C ASN A 37 51.87 33.84 1.87
N TRP A 38 51.51 34.73 2.80
CA TRP A 38 50.61 35.84 2.59
C TRP A 38 51.32 36.87 1.70
N ARG A 39 50.73 37.21 0.54
CA ARG A 39 51.03 38.46 -0.19
C ARG A 39 49.77 39.31 -0.29
N SER A 40 49.95 40.53 0.21
CA SER A 40 49.08 41.68 0.33
C SER A 40 48.63 42.31 -1.00
N SER A 41 47.45 42.93 -0.97
CA SER A 41 47.15 44.30 -1.46
C SER A 41 45.63 44.54 -1.26
N ALA A 42 45.09 45.66 -0.79
CA ALA A 42 45.55 47.04 -0.61
C ALA A 42 44.70 47.69 0.51
N SER A 43 45.31 48.25 1.57
CA SER A 43 45.49 49.70 1.83
C SER A 43 44.18 50.54 1.82
N THR A 44 43.58 50.85 2.98
CA THR A 44 43.85 52.00 3.91
C THR A 44 43.53 53.40 3.37
N ARG A 45 42.73 54.14 4.14
CA ARG A 45 42.93 55.58 4.40
C ARG A 45 42.84 55.85 5.92
N ASN A 46 43.98 56.33 6.44
CA ASN A 46 44.31 57.24 7.56
C ASN A 46 43.15 57.78 8.43
N ALA A 47 43.32 58.10 9.72
CA ALA A 47 44.47 58.77 10.33
C ALA A 47 44.56 58.63 11.87
N SER A 48 45.82 58.63 12.33
CA SER A 48 46.41 59.16 13.58
C SER A 48 45.54 59.72 14.71
N ALA A 49 45.81 59.31 15.96
CA ALA A 49 46.67 60.05 16.92
C ALA A 49 46.40 59.61 18.37
N THR A 50 47.49 59.55 19.14
CA THR A 50 47.65 59.13 20.54
C THR A 50 46.99 60.04 21.57
N ALA A 51 46.39 59.46 22.62
CA ALA A 51 46.47 59.96 24.00
C ALA A 51 46.17 58.84 25.01
N SER A 52 47.12 58.61 25.91
CA SER A 52 47.06 57.73 27.08
C SER A 52 46.14 58.31 28.15
N THR A 53 45.24 57.49 28.72
CA THR A 53 44.93 57.55 30.17
C THR A 53 44.13 56.32 30.63
N THR A 54 44.73 55.60 31.59
CA THR A 54 44.10 54.78 32.65
C THR A 54 43.06 53.73 32.23
N ILE A 55 43.51 52.45 32.26
CA ILE A 55 42.64 51.27 32.31
C ILE A 55 41.92 51.27 33.65
N ASP A 56 40.67 51.71 33.67
CA ASP A 56 39.73 51.33 34.72
C ASP A 56 39.23 49.90 34.44
N SER A 57 39.32 49.07 35.48
CA SER A 57 39.11 47.61 35.44
C SER A 57 37.65 47.22 35.62
N GLY A 58 36.72 48.02 35.05
CA GLY A 58 35.30 47.76 35.11
C GLY A 58 34.87 46.75 34.04
N MET A 59 34.53 45.51 34.45
CA MET A 59 33.70 44.65 33.60
C MET A 59 32.41 45.41 33.26
N PRO A 60 31.99 45.46 31.98
CA PRO A 60 30.77 46.18 31.61
C PRO A 60 29.56 45.62 32.38
N HIS A 61 28.76 46.51 32.98
CA HIS A 61 27.53 46.13 33.67
C HIS A 61 26.54 45.48 32.69
N LYS A 62 26.05 44.28 33.02
CA LYS A 62 25.08 43.56 32.19
C LYS A 62 23.77 44.36 32.11
N VAL A 63 23.35 44.72 30.89
CA VAL A 63 22.15 45.55 30.61
C VAL A 63 20.89 44.68 30.60
N HIS A 64 21.02 43.40 30.28
CA HIS A 64 19.92 42.44 30.17
C HIS A 64 20.29 41.08 30.76
N THR A 65 19.34 40.43 31.45
CA THR A 65 19.53 39.10 32.02
C THR A 65 19.08 37.98 31.07
N LEU A 66 19.78 36.84 31.11
CA LEU A 66 19.53 35.67 30.26
C LEU A 66 19.23 34.42 31.10
N SER A 67 18.05 33.85 30.90
CA SER A 67 17.71 32.50 31.34
C SER A 67 18.01 31.49 30.24
N VAL A 68 18.70 30.40 30.55
CA VAL A 68 18.83 29.24 29.68
C VAL A 68 17.82 28.18 30.11
N SER A 69 17.01 27.70 29.17
CA SER A 69 15.90 26.79 29.40
C SER A 69 16.03 25.54 28.54
N MET A 70 15.73 24.39 29.13
CA MET A 70 15.72 23.09 28.45
C MET A 70 14.69 22.14 29.08
N ILE A 71 14.39 21.05 28.36
CA ILE A 71 13.70 19.87 28.89
C ILE A 71 14.66 18.67 28.83
N VAL A 72 14.57 17.75 29.79
CA VAL A 72 15.48 16.59 29.86
C VAL A 72 14.72 15.31 30.20
N LYS A 73 15.27 14.18 29.74
CA LYS A 73 14.91 12.83 30.18
C LYS A 73 16.08 11.88 29.96
N ASN A 74 16.67 11.37 31.03
CA ASN A 74 17.77 10.39 30.96
C ASN A 74 18.99 10.86 30.13
N GLU A 75 19.46 12.07 30.42
CA GLU A 75 20.56 12.77 29.74
C GLU A 75 21.86 12.78 30.56
N GLU A 76 22.09 11.79 31.44
CA GLU A 76 23.28 11.76 32.31
C GLU A 76 24.61 11.84 31.54
N ARG A 77 24.61 11.40 30.27
CA ARG A 77 25.79 11.37 29.40
C ARG A 77 26.13 12.72 28.75
N HIS A 78 25.13 13.59 28.59
CA HIS A 78 25.26 14.82 27.80
C HIS A 78 25.13 16.08 28.64
N LEU A 79 24.22 16.07 29.61
CA LEU A 79 23.81 17.28 30.31
C LEU A 79 24.98 18.00 31.00
N GLY A 80 25.89 17.25 31.63
CA GLY A 80 27.05 17.84 32.31
C GLY A 80 27.98 18.60 31.35
N ARG A 81 28.17 18.08 30.13
CA ARG A 81 29.00 18.73 29.10
C ARG A 81 28.39 20.04 28.63
N LEU A 82 27.08 20.06 28.38
CA LEU A 82 26.35 21.28 28.04
C LEU A 82 26.47 22.31 29.18
N LEU A 83 26.12 21.91 30.41
CA LEU A 83 26.02 22.82 31.54
C LEU A 83 27.36 23.46 31.89
N ALA A 84 28.49 22.78 31.69
CA ALA A 84 29.83 23.35 31.84
C ALA A 84 30.10 24.56 30.93
N SER A 85 29.44 24.66 29.77
CA SER A 85 29.48 25.86 28.92
C SER A 85 28.46 26.92 29.36
N VAL A 86 27.24 26.49 29.69
CA VAL A 86 26.12 27.37 30.03
C VAL A 86 26.38 28.23 31.28
N VAL A 87 26.99 27.64 32.32
CA VAL A 87 27.31 28.36 33.57
C VAL A 87 28.23 29.56 33.37
N GLN A 88 28.93 29.64 32.23
CA GLN A 88 29.85 30.74 31.94
C GLN A 88 29.12 32.03 31.57
N PHE A 89 27.89 31.98 31.05
CA PHE A 89 27.19 33.16 30.50
C PHE A 89 25.73 33.34 30.97
N ALA A 90 25.06 32.27 31.41
CA ALA A 90 23.68 32.32 31.87
C ALA A 90 23.56 32.97 33.26
N ASP A 91 22.53 33.78 33.50
CA ASP A 91 22.20 34.28 34.85
C ASP A 91 21.27 33.32 35.61
N GLU A 92 20.51 32.52 34.86
CA GLU A 92 19.59 31.52 35.37
C GLU A 92 19.61 30.30 34.44
N ILE A 93 19.62 29.11 35.03
CA ILE A 93 19.47 27.85 34.29
C ILE A 93 18.21 27.16 34.80
N VAL A 94 17.28 26.87 33.89
CA VAL A 94 16.03 26.17 34.16
C VAL A 94 16.03 24.84 33.41
N VAL A 95 15.94 23.75 34.16
CA VAL A 95 15.88 22.39 33.63
C VAL A 95 14.52 21.81 34.01
N LEU A 96 13.69 21.48 33.03
CA LEU A 96 12.43 20.78 33.25
C LEU A 96 12.64 19.28 33.03
N ASP A 97 12.56 18.49 34.10
CA ASP A 97 12.71 17.04 34.05
C ASP A 97 11.36 16.37 33.74
N THR A 98 11.31 15.59 32.67
CA THR A 98 10.09 14.91 32.20
C THR A 98 9.96 13.46 32.70
N GLY A 99 10.75 13.11 33.72
CA GLY A 99 10.71 11.80 34.39
C GLY A 99 11.98 10.99 34.19
N SER A 100 13.14 11.60 34.47
CA SER A 100 14.44 10.92 34.44
C SER A 100 14.55 9.89 35.57
N THR A 101 15.16 8.75 35.25
CA THR A 101 15.41 7.62 36.14
C THR A 101 16.90 7.40 36.41
N ASP A 102 17.77 8.20 35.79
CA ASP A 102 19.22 8.15 35.90
C ASP A 102 19.77 9.36 36.70
N LYS A 103 21.07 9.66 36.57
CA LYS A 103 21.71 10.76 37.31
C LYS A 103 21.47 12.17 36.75
N THR A 104 20.62 12.33 35.72
CA THR A 104 20.37 13.61 35.05
C THR A 104 20.05 14.75 36.02
N ARG A 105 19.12 14.51 36.94
CA ARG A 105 18.69 15.53 37.92
C ARG A 105 19.80 15.91 38.90
N ALA A 106 20.60 14.94 39.35
CA ALA A 106 21.72 15.21 40.24
C ALA A 106 22.77 16.09 39.55
N ILE A 107 23.11 15.78 38.30
CA ILE A 107 24.04 16.56 37.49
C ILE A 107 23.52 18.00 37.30
N ALA A 108 22.25 18.19 36.97
CA ALA A 108 21.68 19.53 36.81
C ALA A 108 21.82 20.39 38.08
N LEU A 109 21.57 19.81 39.26
CA LEU A 109 21.69 20.49 40.55
C LEU A 109 23.15 20.85 40.89
N GLU A 110 24.12 19.99 40.55
CA GLU A 110 25.55 20.27 40.74
C GLU A 110 26.01 21.52 39.98
N PHE A 111 25.45 21.76 38.79
CA PHE A 111 25.67 22.97 37.99
C PHE A 111 24.71 24.11 38.36
N GLY A 112 24.10 24.08 39.55
CA GLY A 112 23.26 25.15 40.08
C GLY A 112 21.99 25.44 39.28
N ALA A 113 21.54 24.50 38.44
CA ALA A 113 20.30 24.65 37.71
C ALA A 113 19.09 24.51 38.63
N ARG A 114 18.03 25.27 38.33
CA ARG A 114 16.73 25.05 38.95
C ARG A 114 16.00 23.94 38.20
N CYS A 115 15.93 22.77 38.83
CA CYS A 115 15.17 21.63 38.34
C CYS A 115 13.69 21.76 38.71
N CYS A 116 12.81 21.61 37.72
CA CYS A 116 11.36 21.55 37.90
C CYS A 116 10.85 20.24 37.29
N ASP A 117 9.87 19.60 37.93
CA ASP A 117 9.32 18.33 37.46
C ASP A 117 8.10 18.57 36.54
N PHE A 118 7.97 17.77 35.49
CA PHE A 118 6.83 17.78 34.57
C PHE A 118 6.41 16.36 34.22
N ALA A 119 5.14 16.02 34.45
CA ALA A 119 4.61 14.73 34.04
C ALA A 119 4.52 14.67 32.52
N TRP A 120 5.24 13.73 31.90
CA TRP A 120 5.22 13.52 30.45
C TRP A 120 3.78 13.28 29.95
N CYS A 121 3.35 14.08 28.97
CA CYS A 121 1.97 14.10 28.46
C CYS A 121 1.90 13.93 26.94
N ASP A 122 2.91 13.30 26.34
CA ASP A 122 3.02 13.09 24.88
C ASP A 122 2.98 14.40 24.06
N ASP A 123 3.49 15.49 24.63
CA ASP A 123 3.52 16.81 23.98
C ASP A 123 4.79 17.58 24.38
N PHE A 124 5.74 17.65 23.43
CA PHE A 124 6.99 18.39 23.64
C PHE A 124 6.75 19.89 23.78
N ALA A 125 5.81 20.48 23.02
CA ALA A 125 5.52 21.91 23.10
C ALA A 125 4.98 22.29 24.48
N GLN A 126 4.12 21.47 25.09
CA GLN A 126 3.64 21.70 26.46
C GLN A 126 4.79 21.66 27.48
N ALA A 127 5.70 20.69 27.37
CA ALA A 127 6.89 20.63 28.22
C ALA A 127 7.79 21.88 28.02
N ARG A 128 8.08 22.28 26.78
CA ARG A 128 8.88 23.49 26.50
C ARG A 128 8.22 24.76 27.06
N ASN A 129 6.91 24.89 26.87
CA ASN A 129 6.13 26.00 27.41
C ASN A 129 6.13 26.04 28.94
N ALA A 130 6.01 24.88 29.60
CA ALA A 130 6.12 24.79 31.05
C ALA A 130 7.51 25.23 31.54
N SER A 131 8.59 24.78 30.89
CA SER A 131 9.97 25.19 31.22
C SER A 131 10.16 26.71 31.10
N MET A 132 9.67 27.31 30.02
CA MET A 132 9.79 28.77 29.81
C MET A 132 9.05 29.60 30.88
N ARG A 133 7.93 29.13 31.42
CA ARG A 133 7.18 29.85 32.49
C ARG A 133 7.99 30.01 33.77
N HIS A 134 8.97 29.14 33.99
CA HIS A 134 9.86 29.27 35.13
C HIS A 134 10.90 30.38 34.89
N CYS A 135 11.30 30.68 33.65
CA CYS A 135 12.35 31.65 33.37
C CYS A 135 12.02 33.08 33.82
N SER A 136 12.95 33.71 34.52
CA SER A 136 12.83 35.03 35.12
C SER A 136 13.65 36.12 34.43
N GLY A 137 14.61 35.76 33.58
CA GLY A 137 15.46 36.67 32.84
C GLY A 137 14.72 37.50 31.78
N ASP A 138 15.32 38.61 31.38
CA ASP A 138 14.79 39.49 30.32
C ASP A 138 14.72 38.78 28.96
N PHE A 139 15.65 37.84 28.74
CA PHE A 139 15.70 36.97 27.57
C PHE A 139 15.76 35.49 27.98
N ILE A 140 15.27 34.62 27.10
CA ILE A 140 15.33 33.17 27.21
C ILE A 140 16.17 32.64 26.04
N MET A 141 17.12 31.77 26.33
CA MET A 141 17.83 30.95 25.35
C MET A 141 17.40 29.49 25.50
N TRP A 142 17.10 28.83 24.39
CA TRP A 142 16.73 27.43 24.36
C TRP A 142 17.85 26.54 23.84
N LEU A 143 18.21 25.53 24.62
CA LEU A 143 19.23 24.52 24.30
C LEU A 143 18.70 23.12 24.58
N ASP A 144 19.13 22.17 23.77
CA ASP A 144 18.88 20.74 23.97
C ASP A 144 20.05 20.14 24.77
N ALA A 145 19.82 19.06 25.54
CA ALA A 145 20.79 18.54 26.51
C ALA A 145 22.13 18.08 25.91
N ASP A 146 22.13 17.82 24.61
CA ASP A 146 23.25 17.38 23.78
C ASP A 146 23.87 18.52 22.93
N ASP A 147 23.43 19.76 23.13
CA ASP A 147 24.08 20.95 22.58
C ASP A 147 25.38 21.31 23.33
N ILE A 148 26.22 22.13 22.70
CA ILE A 148 27.45 22.71 23.23
C ILE A 148 27.58 24.15 22.71
N ILE A 149 27.99 25.06 23.59
CA ILE A 149 28.42 26.41 23.22
C ILE A 149 29.94 26.49 23.39
N GLU A 150 30.64 26.85 22.32
CA GLU A 150 32.10 27.03 22.39
C GLU A 150 32.48 28.24 23.25
N PRO A 151 33.69 28.26 23.84
CA PRO A 151 34.15 29.37 24.68
C PRO A 151 34.06 30.76 24.00
N SER A 152 34.40 30.84 22.71
CA SER A 152 34.30 32.07 21.92
C SER A 152 32.86 32.60 21.81
N SER A 153 31.89 31.69 21.65
CA SER A 153 30.46 32.01 21.63
C SER A 153 29.95 32.40 23.02
N CYS A 154 30.49 31.80 24.09
CA CYS A 154 30.17 32.19 25.47
C CYS A 154 30.59 33.65 25.75
N GLU A 155 31.77 34.07 25.32
CA GLU A 155 32.25 35.46 25.46
C GLU A 155 31.38 36.44 24.68
N ARG A 156 31.03 36.08 23.44
CA ARG A 156 30.14 36.90 22.58
C ARG A 156 28.73 37.02 23.16
N LEU A 157 28.18 35.95 23.74
CA LEU A 157 26.90 36.01 24.46
C LEU A 157 26.96 36.96 25.65
N LYS A 158 28.04 36.94 26.45
CA LYS A 158 28.21 37.89 27.56
C LYS A 158 28.25 39.33 27.05
N ALA A 159 29.03 39.60 26.01
CA ALA A 159 29.11 40.93 25.40
C ALA A 159 27.76 41.40 24.83
N LEU A 160 27.01 40.51 24.17
CA LEU A 160 25.70 40.80 23.58
C LEU A 160 24.68 41.33 24.60
N PHE A 161 24.68 40.80 25.83
CA PHE A 161 23.75 41.24 26.88
C PHE A 161 24.28 42.41 27.74
N CYS A 162 25.47 42.93 27.43
CA CYS A 162 26.00 44.16 28.00
C CYS A 162 25.71 45.40 27.14
N GLN A 163 25.05 45.24 25.99
CA GLN A 163 24.65 46.32 25.10
C GLN A 163 23.12 46.44 24.98
N PRO A 164 22.58 47.61 24.60
CA PRO A 164 21.15 47.75 24.32
C PRO A 164 20.67 46.82 23.19
N ILE A 165 19.58 46.09 23.43
CA ILE A 165 19.01 45.15 22.45
C ILE A 165 17.67 45.66 21.90
N ALA A 166 17.64 45.93 20.59
CA ALA A 166 16.47 46.42 19.84
C ALA A 166 15.80 45.35 18.95
N TRP A 167 15.91 44.08 19.34
CA TRP A 167 15.25 42.92 18.72
C TRP A 167 14.54 42.09 19.78
N ASP A 168 13.63 41.23 19.32
CA ASP A 168 12.80 40.38 20.19
C ASP A 168 13.11 38.90 20.00
N VAL A 169 13.51 38.48 18.80
CA VAL A 169 13.87 37.09 18.50
C VAL A 169 15.17 37.08 17.70
N LEU A 170 16.14 36.30 18.20
CA LEU A 170 17.44 36.08 17.57
C LEU A 170 17.57 34.62 17.15
N TYR A 171 17.86 34.48 15.86
CA TYR A 171 18.15 33.22 15.20
C TYR A 171 19.67 33.02 15.17
N LEU A 172 20.13 31.84 15.62
CA LEU A 172 21.55 31.49 15.69
C LEU A 172 21.91 30.34 14.75
N PRO A 173 23.11 30.34 14.14
CA PRO A 173 23.72 29.19 13.51
C PRO A 173 23.70 27.99 14.45
N TYR A 174 23.13 26.90 13.96
CA TYR A 174 22.97 25.65 14.69
C TYR A 174 23.55 24.51 13.86
N TYR A 175 24.69 23.98 14.27
CA TYR A 175 25.43 22.96 13.53
C TYR A 175 25.19 21.57 14.11
N TYR A 176 24.78 20.64 13.26
CA TYR A 176 24.44 19.27 13.63
C TYR A 176 25.63 18.34 13.38
N HIS A 177 26.37 17.97 14.42
CA HIS A 177 27.55 17.11 14.34
C HIS A 177 27.31 15.76 15.02
N TYR A 178 27.76 14.66 14.43
CA TYR A 178 27.60 13.35 15.08
C TYR A 178 28.67 13.07 16.13
N THR A 179 29.87 13.62 15.94
CA THR A 179 30.97 13.43 16.89
C THR A 179 31.89 14.66 16.93
N PRO A 180 32.54 14.95 18.07
CA PRO A 180 33.51 16.04 18.19
C PRO A 180 34.71 15.91 17.24
N GLU A 181 35.06 14.69 16.81
CA GLU A 181 36.26 14.40 16.02
C GLU A 181 36.10 14.71 14.52
N ASN A 182 34.88 15.01 14.06
CA ASN A 182 34.63 15.38 12.66
C ASN A 182 33.72 16.62 12.51
N PRO A 183 34.17 17.80 12.98
CA PRO A 183 33.39 19.02 12.95
C PRO A 183 33.10 19.51 11.51
N GLN A 184 33.88 19.12 10.51
CA GLN A 184 33.65 19.59 9.13
C GLN A 184 32.43 18.97 8.43
N ARG A 185 31.78 17.95 9.02
CA ARG A 185 30.58 17.29 8.45
C ARG A 185 29.24 17.82 8.96
N GLY A 186 29.23 18.94 9.69
CA GLY A 186 28.01 19.47 10.29
C GLY A 186 27.00 20.03 9.29
N LYS A 187 25.72 19.70 9.44
CA LYS A 187 24.63 20.42 8.73
C LYS A 187 24.28 21.70 9.46
N ARG A 188 24.12 22.82 8.75
CA ARG A 188 23.87 24.13 9.36
C ARG A 188 22.39 24.50 9.25
N LYS A 189 21.76 24.74 10.39
CA LYS A 189 20.40 25.30 10.50
C LYS A 189 20.45 26.70 11.09
N MET A 190 19.33 27.39 10.99
CA MET A 190 19.13 28.71 11.58
C MET A 190 17.77 28.72 12.30
N PRO A 191 17.63 28.08 13.48
CA PRO A 191 16.42 28.16 14.31
C PRO A 191 16.42 29.40 15.22
N PRO A 192 15.25 29.85 15.70
CA PRO A 192 15.20 30.81 16.81
C PRO A 192 15.79 30.14 18.05
N ARG A 193 16.77 30.79 18.68
CA ARG A 193 17.45 30.24 19.87
C ARG A 193 17.39 31.17 21.06
N ILE A 194 17.22 32.47 20.84
CA ILE A 194 17.13 33.47 21.90
C ILE A 194 15.95 34.38 21.63
N TRP A 195 15.19 34.72 22.66
CA TRP A 195 14.08 35.68 22.54
C TRP A 195 13.80 36.43 23.83
N ARG A 196 13.14 37.58 23.70
CA ARG A 196 12.69 38.40 24.82
C ARG A 196 11.59 37.66 25.58
N ASN A 197 11.71 37.65 26.90
CA ASN A 197 10.75 37.01 27.76
C ASN A 197 9.42 37.81 27.82
N ARG A 198 8.31 37.14 28.13
CA ARG A 198 6.99 37.74 28.42
C ARG A 198 6.34 38.57 27.30
N ILE A 199 6.70 38.33 26.04
CA ILE A 199 6.03 38.98 24.89
C ILE A 199 4.97 38.10 24.22
N GLY A 200 4.54 36.98 24.84
CA GLY A 200 3.53 36.08 24.27
C GLY A 200 4.09 34.95 23.38
N ILE A 201 5.38 34.65 23.52
CA ILE A 201 6.04 33.54 22.83
C ILE A 201 5.59 32.19 23.40
N HIS A 202 5.29 31.23 22.53
CA HIS A 202 4.94 29.87 22.93
C HIS A 202 5.24 28.86 21.82
N TRP A 203 5.57 27.64 22.19
CA TRP A 203 5.72 26.50 21.29
C TRP A 203 4.35 25.92 20.93
N ILE A 204 4.20 25.45 19.70
CA ILE A 204 3.04 24.72 19.18
C ILE A 204 3.49 23.43 18.49
N HIS A 205 2.53 22.54 18.24
CA HIS A 205 2.70 21.17 17.75
C HIS A 205 3.38 20.23 18.77
N PRO A 206 2.81 19.04 19.04
CA PRO A 206 3.33 18.14 20.06
C PRO A 206 4.66 17.48 19.68
N ILE A 207 4.99 17.42 18.40
CA ILE A 207 6.22 16.87 17.80
C ILE A 207 6.62 17.78 16.65
N HIS A 208 7.93 17.93 16.41
CA HIS A 208 8.46 18.92 15.46
C HIS A 208 7.94 20.32 15.83
N GLU A 209 8.01 20.62 17.12
CA GLU A 209 7.46 21.83 17.71
C GLU A 209 8.01 23.11 17.06
N SER A 210 7.13 24.10 16.87
CA SER A 210 7.45 25.38 16.24
C SER A 210 7.17 26.52 17.22
N LEU A 211 8.07 27.50 17.28
CA LEU A 211 7.92 28.67 18.14
C LEU A 211 7.04 29.73 17.46
N GLN A 212 5.94 30.09 18.10
CA GLN A 212 5.11 31.24 17.75
C GLN A 212 5.58 32.46 18.54
N TYR A 213 5.79 33.57 17.85
CA TYR A 213 6.29 34.79 18.47
C TYR A 213 5.76 36.05 17.77
N PRO A 214 5.44 37.12 18.52
CA PRO A 214 5.32 38.46 17.98
C PRO A 214 6.67 39.20 18.04
N GLY A 215 6.85 40.23 17.22
CA GLY A 215 7.95 41.19 17.38
C GLY A 215 9.04 41.13 16.31
N LYS A 216 10.12 41.89 16.53
CA LYS A 216 11.17 42.14 15.56
C LYS A 216 12.20 41.01 15.56
N VAL A 217 12.28 40.31 14.43
CA VAL A 217 13.20 39.19 14.19
C VAL A 217 14.52 39.66 13.61
N VAL A 218 15.63 39.14 14.13
CA VAL A 218 16.97 39.28 13.54
C VAL A 218 17.51 37.89 13.20
N LYS A 219 18.00 37.73 11.96
CA LYS A 219 18.70 36.54 11.48
C LYS A 219 20.20 36.84 11.40
N GLU A 220 21.02 35.93 11.90
CA GLU A 220 22.46 36.14 11.89
C GLU A 220 23.03 36.00 10.47
N ARG A 221 23.60 37.11 9.97
CA ARG A 221 24.66 37.06 8.97
C ARG A 221 25.92 37.84 9.37
N ASP A 222 25.84 38.92 10.18
CA ASP A 222 27.02 39.77 10.45
C ASP A 222 27.11 40.43 11.86
N ILE A 223 26.33 40.02 12.87
CA ILE A 223 26.16 40.84 14.10
C ILE A 223 26.92 40.30 15.33
N THR A 224 27.08 38.98 15.48
CA THR A 224 27.55 38.42 16.77
C THR A 224 28.62 37.34 16.68
N GLY A 225 28.58 36.44 15.68
CA GLY A 225 29.49 35.30 15.56
C GLY A 225 29.25 34.22 16.61
N ILE A 226 27.99 34.00 17.00
CA ILE A 226 27.61 33.04 18.06
C ILE A 226 27.09 31.78 17.39
N GLU A 227 27.57 30.62 17.81
CA GLU A 227 27.20 29.34 17.20
C GLU A 227 26.80 28.32 18.27
N VAL A 228 25.84 27.46 17.93
CA VAL A 228 25.40 26.34 18.75
C VAL A 228 25.77 25.04 18.04
N LEU A 229 26.46 24.14 18.74
CA LEU A 229 26.88 22.85 18.20
C LEU A 229 26.06 21.73 18.85
N HIS A 230 25.45 20.88 18.05
CA HIS A 230 24.59 19.80 18.54
C HIS A 230 25.26 18.44 18.30
N TYR A 231 25.38 17.63 19.35
CA TYR A 231 26.10 16.35 19.34
C TYR A 231 25.26 15.19 19.88
N PRO A 232 24.27 14.71 19.10
CA PRO A 232 23.38 13.66 19.53
C PRO A 232 24.08 12.31 19.48
N LEU A 233 23.84 11.44 20.46
CA LEU A 233 24.13 10.01 20.29
C LEU A 233 23.25 9.46 19.16
N ARG A 234 23.73 8.41 18.46
CA ARG A 234 22.99 7.73 17.37
C ARG A 234 21.48 7.70 17.67
N LYS A 235 20.66 8.06 16.67
CA LYS A 235 19.19 8.06 16.78
C LYS A 235 18.72 6.86 17.58
N ALA A 236 18.02 7.10 18.68
CA ALA A 236 17.43 6.03 19.48
C ALA A 236 16.48 5.20 18.59
N HIS A 237 16.67 3.87 18.59
CA HIS A 237 15.72 2.93 17.99
C HIS A 237 14.33 3.18 18.60
N GLY A 238 13.27 3.18 17.79
CA GLY A 238 11.89 3.41 18.26
C GLY A 238 11.40 4.87 18.25
N SER A 239 12.27 5.84 17.95
CA SER A 239 11.91 7.27 18.03
C SER A 239 10.90 7.71 16.96
N SER A 240 10.97 7.16 15.75
CA SER A 240 10.00 7.47 14.69
C SER A 240 8.63 6.85 14.95
N GLU A 241 8.55 5.63 15.50
CA GLU A 241 7.27 5.00 15.87
C GLU A 241 6.55 5.79 16.97
N ARG A 242 7.27 6.18 18.04
CA ARG A 242 6.72 7.03 19.12
C ARG A 242 6.21 8.36 18.56
N ASN A 243 7.05 9.07 17.80
CA ASN A 243 6.71 10.36 17.24
C ASN A 243 5.49 10.28 16.31
N LEU A 244 5.40 9.22 15.51
CA LEU A 244 4.26 8.96 14.64
C LEU A 244 2.97 8.72 15.44
N GLY A 245 3.03 7.93 16.52
CA GLY A 245 1.90 7.69 17.41
C GLY A 245 1.32 8.99 17.98
N ILE A 246 2.21 9.83 18.54
CA ILE A 246 1.84 11.15 19.10
C ILE A 246 1.19 12.04 18.03
N MET A 247 1.80 12.15 16.84
CA MET A 247 1.27 13.01 15.78
C MET A 247 -0.06 12.51 15.23
N LYS A 248 -0.24 11.19 15.07
CA LYS A 248 -1.52 10.61 14.64
C LYS A 248 -2.63 10.86 15.65
N GLN A 249 -2.34 10.70 16.95
CA GLN A 249 -3.30 11.00 17.99
C GLN A 249 -3.66 12.48 18.00
N ALA A 250 -2.67 13.36 17.93
CA ALA A 250 -2.89 14.80 17.85
C ALA A 250 -3.75 15.18 16.63
N ALA A 251 -3.51 14.57 15.47
CA ALA A 251 -4.29 14.78 14.25
C ALA A 251 -5.75 14.34 14.33
N THR A 252 -6.18 13.63 15.38
CA THR A 252 -7.61 13.35 15.64
C THR A 252 -8.32 14.51 16.35
N SER A 253 -7.56 15.41 16.99
CA SER A 253 -8.11 16.54 17.74
C SER A 253 -8.69 17.64 16.83
N ARG A 254 -9.63 18.42 17.37
CA ARG A 254 -10.20 19.59 16.65
C ARG A 254 -9.13 20.61 16.25
N GLU A 255 -8.05 20.71 17.02
CA GLU A 255 -6.96 21.66 16.80
C GLU A 255 -6.10 21.29 15.58
N TYR A 256 -5.80 20.00 15.40
CA TYR A 256 -4.81 19.55 14.41
C TYR A 256 -5.38 18.72 13.24
N ARG A 257 -6.67 18.33 13.27
CA ARG A 257 -7.29 17.49 12.22
C ARG A 257 -7.27 18.07 10.80
N HIS A 258 -6.99 19.35 10.64
CA HIS A 258 -6.83 20.02 9.35
C HIS A 258 -5.48 20.78 9.25
N SER A 259 -4.47 20.34 9.98
CA SER A 259 -3.14 20.96 9.94
C SER A 259 -2.30 20.37 8.80
N GLU A 260 -2.06 21.17 7.75
CA GLU A 260 -1.09 20.89 6.67
C GLU A 260 0.26 20.45 7.27
N TYR A 261 0.73 21.19 8.27
CA TYR A 261 2.00 20.96 8.94
C TYR A 261 2.09 19.57 9.58
N MET A 262 1.02 19.16 10.28
CA MET A 262 0.97 17.85 10.94
C MET A 262 0.96 16.72 9.92
N TYR A 263 0.14 16.81 8.87
CA TYR A 263 0.11 15.78 7.84
C TYR A 263 1.43 15.68 7.07
N TRP A 264 2.07 16.80 6.78
CA TRP A 264 3.42 16.82 6.19
C TRP A 264 4.45 16.07 7.05
N HIS A 265 4.44 16.30 8.37
CA HIS A 265 5.36 15.63 9.28
C HIS A 265 5.04 14.14 9.48
N ILE A 266 3.76 13.77 9.56
CA ILE A 266 3.32 12.37 9.59
C ILE A 266 3.80 11.64 8.32
N ALA A 267 3.63 12.27 7.15
CA ALA A 267 4.09 11.71 5.88
C ALA A 267 5.60 11.42 5.89
N LYS A 268 6.40 12.34 6.42
CA LYS A 268 7.86 12.16 6.55
C LYS A 268 8.25 11.04 7.49
N GLU A 269 7.56 10.85 8.62
CA GLU A 269 7.86 9.73 9.52
C GLU A 269 7.53 8.39 8.87
N PHE A 270 6.42 8.30 8.12
CA PHE A 270 6.14 7.12 7.30
C PHE A 270 7.23 6.85 6.25
N SER A 271 7.78 7.90 5.62
CA SER A 271 8.94 7.74 4.73
C SER A 271 10.16 7.16 5.46
N HIS A 272 10.47 7.64 6.67
CA HIS A 272 11.60 7.13 7.45
C HIS A 272 11.42 5.68 7.92
N LEU A 273 10.18 5.27 8.17
CA LEU A 273 9.81 3.91 8.55
C LEU A 273 9.73 2.94 7.35
N GLY A 274 10.03 3.41 6.14
CA GLY A 274 9.96 2.57 4.94
C GLY A 274 8.53 2.27 4.48
N ASN A 275 7.56 3.10 4.85
CA ASN A 275 6.16 2.99 4.43
C ASN A 275 5.77 4.15 3.50
N PRO A 276 6.23 4.15 2.23
CA PRO A 276 5.99 5.25 1.32
C PRO A 276 4.52 5.36 0.86
N ARG A 277 3.69 4.30 0.96
CA ARG A 277 2.24 4.37 0.67
C ARG A 277 1.52 5.29 1.64
N GLN A 278 1.70 5.09 2.95
CA GLN A 278 1.17 6.00 3.96
C GLN A 278 1.80 7.41 3.82
N GLY A 279 3.07 7.47 3.40
CA GLY A 279 3.70 8.72 2.99
C GLY A 279 2.88 9.50 1.94
N VAL A 280 2.51 8.86 0.83
CA VAL A 280 1.69 9.47 -0.24
C VAL A 280 0.38 10.01 0.34
N TYR A 281 -0.39 9.18 1.03
CA TYR A 281 -1.68 9.56 1.62
C TYR A 281 -1.60 10.85 2.46
N TYR A 282 -0.62 10.92 3.37
CA TYR A 282 -0.47 12.08 4.24
C TYR A 282 0.12 13.31 3.52
N TYR A 283 0.96 13.11 2.49
CA TYR A 283 1.38 14.22 1.65
C TYR A 283 0.23 14.76 0.79
N GLU A 284 -0.66 13.93 0.26
CA GLU A 284 -1.84 14.37 -0.50
C GLU A 284 -2.80 15.16 0.38
N LYS A 285 -3.03 14.71 1.62
CA LYS A 285 -3.76 15.50 2.62
C LYS A 285 -3.12 16.85 2.89
N ALA A 286 -1.79 16.89 3.02
CA ALA A 286 -1.07 18.14 3.20
C ALA A 286 -1.23 19.04 1.96
N VAL A 287 -1.12 18.50 0.74
CA VAL A 287 -1.33 19.27 -0.51
C VAL A 287 -2.74 19.84 -0.59
N ALA A 288 -3.76 19.06 -0.22
CA ALA A 288 -5.16 19.49 -0.24
C ALA A 288 -5.45 20.62 0.75
N LEU A 289 -4.70 20.69 1.86
CA LEU A 289 -4.85 21.71 2.90
C LEU A 289 -3.89 22.90 2.72
N CYS A 290 -2.92 22.79 1.81
CA CYS A 290 -1.93 23.82 1.57
C CYS A 290 -2.57 25.04 0.90
N ASP A 291 -2.29 26.23 1.43
CA ASP A 291 -2.65 27.48 0.79
C ASP A 291 -1.97 27.57 -0.59
N GLN A 292 -2.77 27.74 -1.63
CA GLN A 292 -2.30 27.83 -3.02
C GLN A 292 -1.45 29.09 -3.27
N ALA A 293 -1.59 30.13 -2.43
CA ALA A 293 -0.72 31.30 -2.45
C ALA A 293 0.69 30.98 -1.91
N ASN A 294 0.83 29.96 -1.06
CA ASN A 294 2.13 29.47 -0.58
C ASN A 294 2.81 28.55 -1.63
N ARG A 295 3.21 29.16 -2.74
CA ARG A 295 3.83 28.48 -3.89
C ARG A 295 5.05 27.63 -3.51
N PHE A 296 5.89 28.10 -2.60
CA PHE A 296 7.06 27.37 -2.13
C PHE A 296 6.66 26.18 -1.24
N GLY A 297 5.71 26.36 -0.31
CA GLY A 297 5.17 25.27 0.51
C GLY A 297 4.56 24.17 -0.34
N LEU A 298 3.72 24.54 -1.31
CA LEU A 298 3.10 23.62 -2.26
C LEU A 298 4.15 22.84 -3.08
N SER A 299 5.18 23.54 -3.57
CA SER A 299 6.31 22.91 -4.27
C SER A 299 7.03 21.88 -3.38
N ARG A 300 7.25 22.19 -2.11
CA ARG A 300 7.89 21.29 -1.14
C ARG A 300 7.07 20.04 -0.87
N LEU A 301 5.75 20.16 -0.78
CA LEU A 301 4.86 19.01 -0.59
C LEU A 301 4.87 18.11 -1.81
N TYR A 302 4.84 18.68 -3.03
CA TYR A 302 4.95 17.92 -4.27
C TYR A 302 6.31 17.22 -4.45
N ILE A 303 7.43 17.80 -3.97
CA ILE A 303 8.71 17.07 -3.90
C ILE A 303 8.60 15.88 -2.95
N GLY A 304 7.95 16.08 -1.80
CA GLY A 304 7.68 15.00 -0.85
C GLY A 304 6.93 13.83 -1.50
N LEU A 305 5.86 14.13 -2.25
CA LEU A 305 5.11 13.18 -3.07
C LEU A 305 5.99 12.53 -4.13
N ALA A 306 6.78 13.32 -4.88
CA ALA A 306 7.67 12.81 -5.91
C ALA A 306 8.63 11.75 -5.35
N ARG A 307 9.20 12.01 -4.17
CA ARG A 307 10.06 11.06 -3.46
C ARG A 307 9.30 9.82 -2.99
N GLN A 308 8.04 9.95 -2.53
CA GLN A 308 7.26 8.79 -2.13
C GLN A 308 6.91 7.91 -3.32
N TYR A 309 6.41 8.49 -4.41
CA TYR A 309 6.14 7.76 -5.65
C TYR A 309 7.40 7.10 -6.21
N ARG A 310 8.55 7.77 -6.13
CA ARG A 310 9.84 7.18 -6.51
C ARG A 310 10.23 5.99 -5.63
N LEU A 311 10.03 6.07 -4.30
CA LEU A 311 10.24 4.93 -3.39
C LEU A 311 9.27 3.77 -3.67
N LEU A 312 8.07 4.08 -4.17
CA LEU A 312 7.07 3.10 -4.64
C LEU A 312 7.40 2.53 -6.03
N GLY A 313 8.35 3.12 -6.77
CA GLY A 313 8.67 2.73 -8.14
C GLY A 313 7.78 3.37 -9.21
N ASP A 314 6.83 4.24 -8.84
CA ASP A 314 5.99 4.99 -9.77
C ASP A 314 6.72 6.25 -10.26
N TYR A 315 7.68 6.07 -11.16
CA TYR A 315 8.49 7.18 -11.68
C TYR A 315 7.68 8.18 -12.51
N TYR A 316 6.52 7.80 -13.05
CA TYR A 316 5.64 8.70 -13.78
C TYR A 316 4.83 9.60 -12.84
N ALA A 317 4.26 9.08 -11.75
CA ALA A 317 3.67 9.91 -10.70
C ALA A 317 4.73 10.75 -10.01
N ALA A 318 5.94 10.20 -9.82
CA ALA A 318 7.06 10.95 -9.30
C ALA A 318 7.45 12.11 -10.22
N LEU A 319 7.50 11.88 -11.54
CA LEU A 319 7.76 12.91 -12.54
C LEU A 319 6.63 13.95 -12.62
N ARG A 320 5.35 13.52 -12.54
CA ARG A 320 4.20 14.44 -12.46
C ARG A 320 4.25 15.29 -11.20
N ALA A 321 4.53 14.69 -10.05
CA ALA A 321 4.66 15.42 -8.79
C ALA A 321 5.86 16.38 -8.83
N ALA A 322 7.01 15.96 -9.36
CA ALA A 322 8.16 16.82 -9.52
C ALA A 322 7.90 17.96 -10.54
N GLY A 323 7.13 17.69 -11.60
CA GLY A 323 6.62 18.68 -12.53
C GLY A 323 5.67 19.69 -11.87
N SER A 324 4.73 19.22 -11.06
CA SER A 324 3.85 20.05 -10.24
C SER A 324 4.65 20.88 -9.23
N ALA A 325 5.73 20.34 -8.66
CA ALA A 325 6.64 21.08 -7.80
C ALA A 325 7.36 22.20 -8.56
N ALA A 326 7.84 21.93 -9.78
CA ALA A 326 8.48 22.93 -10.65
C ALA A 326 7.48 24.01 -11.10
N ALA A 327 6.25 23.62 -11.41
CA ALA A 327 5.17 24.54 -11.78
C ALA A 327 4.72 25.40 -10.59
N ALA A 328 4.66 24.82 -9.39
CA ALA A 328 4.36 25.52 -8.16
C ALA A 328 5.40 26.62 -7.90
N TYR A 329 6.69 26.30 -7.98
CA TYR A 329 7.76 27.25 -7.69
C TYR A 329 9.02 27.05 -8.56
N ARG A 330 8.99 27.61 -9.77
CA ARG A 330 10.02 27.49 -10.82
C ARG A 330 11.43 27.99 -10.47
N HIS A 331 11.56 28.80 -9.42
CA HIS A 331 12.84 29.38 -9.02
C HIS A 331 13.65 28.48 -8.09
N TRP A 332 13.11 27.32 -7.69
CA TRP A 332 13.82 26.33 -6.89
C TRP A 332 14.36 25.22 -7.79
N ARG A 333 15.62 24.84 -7.56
CA ARG A 333 16.33 23.82 -8.33
C ARG A 333 15.90 22.38 -7.99
N GLU A 334 15.44 22.13 -6.76
CA GLU A 334 15.15 20.77 -6.27
C GLU A 334 14.10 20.02 -7.11
N PRO A 335 12.97 20.63 -7.54
CA PRO A 335 12.03 19.97 -8.44
C PRO A 335 12.67 19.45 -9.73
N TYR A 336 13.61 20.22 -10.31
CA TYR A 336 14.31 19.84 -11.53
C TYR A 336 15.32 18.71 -11.30
N ALA A 337 15.93 18.65 -10.11
CA ALA A 337 16.76 17.52 -9.71
C ALA A 337 15.92 16.25 -9.54
N GLU A 338 14.75 16.33 -8.92
CA GLU A 338 13.82 15.20 -8.84
C GLU A 338 13.30 14.79 -10.23
N ILE A 339 12.99 15.74 -11.12
CA ILE A 339 12.64 15.43 -12.51
C ILE A 339 13.77 14.65 -13.18
N ALA A 340 15.01 15.14 -13.11
CA ALA A 340 16.15 14.49 -13.74
C ALA A 340 16.43 13.10 -13.15
N GLU A 341 16.35 12.96 -11.83
CA GLU A 341 16.51 11.68 -11.14
C GLU A 341 15.42 10.68 -11.57
N ASN A 342 14.17 11.11 -11.68
CA ASN A 342 13.08 10.25 -12.17
C ASN A 342 13.19 9.92 -13.67
N CYS A 343 13.64 10.86 -14.52
CA CYS A 343 13.94 10.59 -15.93
C CYS A 343 15.07 9.56 -16.08
N PHE A 344 16.09 9.62 -15.22
CA PHE A 344 17.15 8.61 -15.18
C PHE A 344 16.59 7.22 -14.85
N TYR A 345 15.72 7.11 -13.83
CA TYR A 345 15.06 5.84 -13.51
C TYR A 345 14.15 5.33 -14.64
N LEU A 346 13.60 6.23 -15.46
CA LEU A 346 12.82 5.90 -16.67
C LEU A 346 13.68 5.56 -17.91
N GLY A 347 15.00 5.67 -17.84
CA GLY A 347 15.90 5.42 -18.96
C GLY A 347 15.95 6.55 -20.00
N ASP A 348 15.35 7.71 -19.70
CA ASP A 348 15.35 8.90 -20.57
C ASP A 348 16.50 9.85 -20.17
N GLY A 349 17.73 9.38 -20.39
CA GLY A 349 18.95 10.12 -20.05
C GLY A 349 19.05 11.48 -20.75
N GLY A 350 18.48 11.60 -21.95
CA GLY A 350 18.46 12.85 -22.72
C GLY A 350 17.59 13.94 -22.07
N ALA A 351 16.39 13.58 -21.59
CA ALA A 351 15.54 14.53 -20.86
C ALA A 351 16.14 14.89 -19.48
N GLY A 352 16.75 13.93 -18.80
CA GLY A 352 17.45 14.16 -17.53
C GLY A 352 18.56 15.21 -17.66
N ASP A 353 19.40 15.09 -18.68
CA ASP A 353 20.48 16.03 -18.96
C ASP A 353 19.96 17.44 -19.30
N ALA A 354 18.87 17.54 -20.06
CA ALA A 354 18.23 18.81 -20.39
C ALA A 354 17.68 19.53 -19.15
N HIS A 355 17.04 18.79 -18.23
CA HIS A 355 16.51 19.36 -16.98
C HIS A 355 17.62 19.75 -16.00
N LEU A 356 18.74 19.02 -15.96
CA LEU A 356 19.94 19.41 -15.21
C LEU A 356 20.57 20.69 -15.78
N ALA A 357 20.64 20.83 -17.11
CA ALA A 357 21.11 22.05 -17.75
C ALA A 357 20.21 23.25 -17.42
N LEU A 358 18.89 23.06 -17.37
CA LEU A 358 17.93 24.09 -16.94
C LEU A 358 18.10 24.46 -15.46
N ALA A 359 18.30 23.47 -14.59
CA ALA A 359 18.56 23.70 -13.16
C ALA A 359 19.84 24.51 -12.93
N ALA A 360 20.86 24.33 -13.78
CA ALA A 360 22.12 25.08 -13.70
C ALA A 360 21.94 26.58 -13.98
N GLN A 361 20.96 26.96 -14.81
CA GLN A 361 20.66 28.34 -15.23
C GLN A 361 19.90 29.15 -14.16
N ILE A 362 19.29 28.50 -13.16
CA ILE A 362 18.52 29.20 -12.10
C ILE A 362 19.49 29.99 -11.20
N PRO A 363 19.34 31.32 -11.03
CA PRO A 363 20.31 32.15 -10.29
C PRO A 363 20.55 31.70 -8.84
N ARG A 364 21.81 31.72 -8.37
CA ARG A 364 22.22 31.25 -7.03
C ARG A 364 21.51 31.96 -5.85
N HIS A 365 21.00 33.18 -6.05
CA HIS A 365 20.32 33.95 -5.01
C HIS A 365 18.85 33.55 -4.79
N ALA A 366 18.27 32.72 -5.67
CA ALA A 366 16.90 32.22 -5.53
C ALA A 366 16.74 31.11 -4.47
N LEU A 367 17.84 30.73 -3.80
CA LEU A 367 17.88 29.63 -2.83
C LEU A 367 18.62 30.02 -1.55
N GLN A 368 18.03 29.67 -0.40
CA GLN A 368 18.65 29.75 0.92
C GLN A 368 19.50 28.52 1.29
N VAL A 369 19.72 27.58 0.37
CA VAL A 369 20.48 26.35 0.63
C VAL A 369 21.88 26.46 0.03
N GLU A 370 22.89 26.39 0.89
CA GLU A 370 24.29 26.47 0.47
C GLU A 370 24.73 25.22 -0.30
N ARG A 371 25.60 25.45 -1.29
CA ARG A 371 26.10 24.47 -2.26
C ARG A 371 26.74 23.23 -1.61
N ALA A 372 27.22 23.31 -0.36
CA ALA A 372 27.95 22.23 0.30
C ALA A 372 27.07 21.07 0.81
N GLU A 373 25.79 21.32 1.15
CA GLU A 373 24.91 20.28 1.73
C GLU A 373 24.29 19.35 0.68
N LEU A 374 24.16 19.81 -0.57
CA LEU A 374 23.66 18.98 -1.69
C LEU A 374 24.72 18.00 -2.19
N TYR A 375 26.00 18.39 -2.22
CA TYR A 375 27.09 17.52 -2.69
C TYR A 375 27.56 16.47 -1.67
N THR A 376 27.18 16.59 -0.39
CA THR A 376 27.48 15.58 0.65
C THR A 376 26.36 14.56 0.83
N ALA A 377 25.10 14.89 0.51
CA ALA A 377 23.98 13.95 0.55
C ALA A 377 23.95 13.02 -0.66
N VAL A 378 24.44 13.50 -1.82
CA VAL A 378 24.58 12.73 -3.05
C VAL A 378 26.07 12.50 -3.24
N GLY A 379 26.60 11.36 -2.81
CA GLY A 379 28.03 11.04 -2.81
C GLY A 379 28.67 11.07 -4.22
N PHE A 380 28.97 12.28 -4.72
CA PHE A 380 29.40 12.53 -6.09
C PHE A 380 30.84 12.03 -6.35
N ASP A 381 31.67 11.96 -5.30
CA ASP A 381 33.03 11.38 -5.40
C ASP A 381 33.04 9.85 -5.50
N GLN A 382 32.01 9.16 -4.99
CA GLN A 382 31.82 7.73 -5.28
C GLN A 382 31.19 7.49 -6.66
N PHE A 383 30.49 8.49 -7.19
CA PHE A 383 29.82 8.44 -8.49
C PHE A 383 30.83 8.48 -9.65
N SER A 384 31.89 9.30 -9.56
CA SER A 384 32.92 9.40 -10.61
C SER A 384 33.91 8.24 -10.61
N HIS A 385 34.21 7.65 -9.44
CA HIS A 385 35.15 6.53 -9.35
C HIS A 385 34.52 5.19 -9.77
N ARG A 386 33.23 4.95 -9.48
CA ARG A 386 32.51 3.76 -9.97
C ARG A 386 32.26 3.80 -11.48
N LEU A 387 32.06 4.98 -12.08
CA LEU A 387 31.96 5.13 -13.54
C LEU A 387 33.26 4.78 -14.29
N ARG A 388 34.41 4.75 -13.60
CA ARG A 388 35.71 4.39 -14.21
C ARG A 388 36.21 2.99 -13.83
N THR A 389 35.61 2.32 -12.85
CA THR A 389 36.05 0.98 -12.40
C THR A 389 34.96 -0.08 -12.40
N ILE A 390 33.75 0.19 -12.87
CA ILE A 390 32.88 -0.88 -13.37
C ILE A 390 33.49 -1.33 -14.71
N LYS A 391 34.47 -2.23 -14.61
CA LYS A 391 34.66 -3.18 -15.70
C LYS A 391 33.31 -3.87 -15.90
N PRO A 392 32.83 -4.02 -17.15
CA PRO A 392 31.69 -4.91 -17.39
C PRO A 392 32.02 -6.22 -16.69
N ALA A 393 31.10 -6.72 -15.85
CA ALA A 393 31.14 -8.11 -15.49
C ALA A 393 31.31 -8.86 -16.82
N PRO A 394 32.31 -9.74 -16.96
CA PRO A 394 32.58 -10.38 -18.23
C PRO A 394 31.25 -10.91 -18.74
N SER A 395 30.89 -10.47 -19.94
CA SER A 395 29.74 -10.97 -20.67
C SER A 395 29.82 -12.48 -20.59
N ALA A 396 28.95 -13.07 -19.77
CA ALA A 396 28.58 -14.45 -19.95
C ALA A 396 27.79 -14.47 -21.26
N HIS A 397 28.52 -14.45 -22.37
CA HIS A 397 28.17 -15.25 -23.52
C HIS A 397 28.23 -16.71 -23.02
N ALA A 398 27.20 -17.09 -22.29
CA ALA A 398 26.92 -18.45 -21.89
C ALA A 398 25.61 -18.82 -22.58
N ASP A 399 25.81 -19.41 -23.75
CA ASP A 399 24.97 -20.38 -24.43
C ASP A 399 23.47 -20.11 -24.63
N ASP A 400 23.11 -20.06 -25.91
CA ASP A 400 21.79 -20.33 -26.50
C ASP A 400 21.35 -21.81 -26.29
N GLN A 401 21.78 -22.45 -25.18
CA GLN A 401 21.52 -23.86 -24.83
C GLN A 401 20.82 -24.07 -23.48
N GLN A 402 20.34 -23.01 -22.80
CA GLN A 402 19.44 -23.23 -21.67
C GLN A 402 18.10 -23.82 -22.16
N PRO A 403 17.55 -24.85 -21.49
CA PRO A 403 16.23 -25.38 -21.83
C PRO A 403 15.18 -24.27 -21.70
N ALA A 404 14.22 -24.24 -22.62
CA ALA A 404 13.16 -23.24 -22.63
C ALA A 404 12.35 -23.30 -21.33
N VAL A 405 12.11 -22.15 -20.70
CA VAL A 405 11.23 -22.05 -19.54
C VAL A 405 9.80 -22.18 -20.02
N THR A 406 8.99 -22.98 -19.35
CA THR A 406 7.63 -23.28 -19.77
C THR A 406 6.61 -22.60 -18.86
N LEU A 407 5.69 -21.85 -19.46
CA LEU A 407 4.48 -21.35 -18.80
C LEU A 407 3.27 -22.10 -19.37
N VAL A 408 2.44 -22.70 -18.52
CA VAL A 408 1.13 -23.22 -18.94
C VAL A 408 0.04 -22.30 -18.42
N ALA A 409 -0.77 -21.75 -19.32
CA ALA A 409 -1.93 -20.93 -19.00
C ALA A 409 -3.24 -21.65 -19.34
N GLY A 410 -4.25 -21.49 -18.50
CA GLY A 410 -5.64 -21.79 -18.83
C GLY A 410 -6.53 -20.58 -18.53
N GLY A 411 -7.71 -20.53 -19.13
CA GLY A 411 -8.62 -19.41 -18.91
C GLY A 411 -9.45 -19.54 -17.63
N ASP A 412 -10.75 -19.28 -17.72
CA ASP A 412 -11.58 -19.01 -16.55
C ASP A 412 -11.74 -20.21 -15.62
N VAL A 413 -11.49 -20.00 -14.34
CA VAL A 413 -11.68 -20.96 -13.26
C VAL A 413 -12.65 -20.36 -12.24
N MET A 414 -13.84 -20.94 -12.16
CA MET A 414 -14.86 -20.59 -11.18
C MET A 414 -14.97 -21.72 -10.16
N LEU A 415 -14.63 -21.43 -8.90
CA LEU A 415 -14.56 -22.44 -7.84
C LEU A 415 -15.90 -22.67 -7.12
N GLY A 416 -16.89 -21.83 -7.40
CA GLY A 416 -18.22 -21.80 -6.78
C GLY A 416 -19.19 -22.91 -7.15
N ARG A 417 -20.39 -22.73 -6.59
CA ARG A 417 -21.63 -23.47 -6.74
C ARG A 417 -21.43 -24.96 -6.43
N GLN A 418 -21.72 -25.82 -7.40
CA GLN A 418 -21.67 -27.27 -7.19
C GLN A 418 -20.26 -27.84 -7.07
N LEU A 419 -19.21 -27.04 -7.35
CA LEU A 419 -17.86 -27.56 -7.33
C LEU A 419 -17.43 -27.99 -5.90
N ALA A 420 -17.90 -27.29 -4.86
CA ALA A 420 -17.74 -27.72 -3.47
C ALA A 420 -18.37 -29.11 -3.23
N GLY A 421 -19.56 -29.36 -3.78
CA GLY A 421 -20.20 -30.68 -3.73
C GLY A 421 -19.40 -31.76 -4.46
N TYR A 422 -18.88 -31.46 -5.66
CA TYR A 422 -18.07 -32.42 -6.42
C TYR A 422 -16.76 -32.76 -5.71
N THR A 423 -16.08 -31.78 -5.13
CA THR A 423 -14.85 -32.01 -4.35
C THR A 423 -15.11 -32.80 -3.06
N GLY A 424 -16.30 -32.67 -2.48
CA GLY A 424 -16.78 -33.53 -1.38
C GLY A 424 -16.96 -34.98 -1.77
N LEU A 425 -17.59 -35.23 -2.90
CA LEU A 425 -17.89 -36.59 -3.33
C LEU A 425 -16.66 -37.32 -3.89
N TYR A 426 -15.78 -36.61 -4.58
CA TYR A 426 -14.72 -37.22 -5.39
C TYR A 426 -13.30 -36.84 -4.98
N GLY A 427 -13.15 -35.98 -3.97
CA GLY A 427 -11.87 -35.42 -3.56
C GLY A 427 -11.56 -34.08 -4.25
N VAL A 428 -10.82 -33.22 -3.56
CA VAL A 428 -10.52 -31.84 -3.99
C VAL A 428 -9.68 -31.77 -5.27
N GLU A 429 -8.86 -32.78 -5.55
CA GLU A 429 -8.09 -32.87 -6.80
C GLU A 429 -8.94 -33.24 -8.02
N TRP A 430 -10.09 -33.90 -7.83
CA TRP A 430 -10.87 -34.51 -8.92
C TRP A 430 -11.18 -33.58 -10.11
N PRO A 431 -11.54 -32.29 -9.90
CA PRO A 431 -11.88 -31.38 -10.99
C PRO A 431 -10.74 -31.17 -12.00
N LEU A 432 -9.50 -31.06 -11.54
CA LEU A 432 -8.33 -30.80 -12.39
C LEU A 432 -7.34 -31.98 -12.46
N GLN A 433 -7.60 -33.08 -11.75
CA GLN A 433 -6.71 -34.25 -11.68
C GLN A 433 -6.21 -34.74 -13.04
N ARG A 434 -7.04 -34.66 -14.09
CA ARG A 434 -6.71 -35.15 -15.43
C ARG A 434 -5.88 -34.19 -16.27
N ILE A 435 -5.58 -33.01 -15.75
CA ILE A 435 -4.71 -32.02 -16.38
C ILE A 435 -3.60 -31.53 -15.44
N ALA A 436 -3.66 -31.85 -14.14
CA ALA A 436 -2.70 -31.43 -13.13
C ALA A 436 -1.25 -31.81 -13.49
N ASP A 437 -1.03 -32.95 -14.15
CA ASP A 437 0.31 -33.33 -14.61
C ASP A 437 0.93 -32.33 -15.59
N TYR A 438 0.12 -31.63 -16.39
CA TYR A 438 0.61 -30.62 -17.33
C TYR A 438 0.93 -29.30 -16.62
N LEU A 439 0.11 -28.94 -15.64
CA LEU A 439 0.33 -27.77 -14.80
C LEU A 439 1.58 -27.96 -13.92
N HIS A 440 1.74 -29.13 -13.27
CA HIS A 440 2.90 -29.46 -12.44
C HIS A 440 4.23 -29.56 -13.21
N LYS A 441 4.19 -29.96 -14.49
CA LYS A 441 5.39 -30.09 -15.31
C LYS A 441 5.91 -28.75 -15.82
N ALA A 442 5.04 -27.72 -15.85
CA ALA A 442 5.43 -26.39 -16.26
C ALA A 442 6.31 -25.73 -15.19
N ASP A 443 7.20 -24.83 -15.60
CA ASP A 443 7.96 -24.02 -14.64
C ASP A 443 7.08 -22.98 -13.95
N VAL A 444 5.99 -22.56 -14.61
CA VAL A 444 4.92 -21.70 -14.07
C VAL A 444 3.57 -22.16 -14.61
N ALA A 445 2.56 -22.26 -13.75
CA ALA A 445 1.17 -22.45 -14.16
C ALA A 445 0.28 -21.26 -13.78
N MET A 446 -0.54 -20.78 -14.72
CA MET A 446 -1.41 -19.61 -14.57
C MET A 446 -2.87 -19.91 -14.93
N VAL A 447 -3.81 -19.33 -14.19
CA VAL A 447 -5.25 -19.30 -14.55
C VAL A 447 -5.91 -17.95 -14.25
N ASN A 448 -7.10 -17.69 -14.77
CA ASN A 448 -7.97 -16.60 -14.28
C ASN A 448 -8.91 -17.13 -13.19
N LEU A 449 -8.78 -16.60 -11.97
CA LEU A 449 -9.63 -16.97 -10.84
C LEU A 449 -10.86 -16.06 -10.82
N GLU A 450 -11.95 -16.55 -11.40
CA GLU A 450 -13.19 -15.81 -11.61
C GLU A 450 -14.24 -16.15 -10.54
N SER A 451 -13.80 -16.11 -9.28
CA SER A 451 -14.67 -16.33 -8.12
C SER A 451 -14.01 -15.83 -6.84
N VAL A 452 -14.83 -15.42 -5.86
CA VAL A 452 -14.34 -14.98 -4.55
C VAL A 452 -14.05 -16.18 -3.64
N CYS A 453 -12.91 -16.19 -2.94
CA CYS A 453 -12.54 -17.19 -1.93
C CYS A 453 -12.28 -16.50 -0.57
N SER A 454 -13.29 -16.45 0.29
CA SER A 454 -13.27 -15.68 1.53
C SER A 454 -14.24 -16.26 2.58
N THR A 455 -14.02 -15.93 3.85
CA THR A 455 -14.99 -16.10 4.93
C THR A 455 -15.70 -14.80 5.30
N LEU A 456 -15.35 -13.70 4.64
CA LEU A 456 -15.82 -12.34 4.91
C LEU A 456 -16.64 -11.80 3.73
N GLY A 457 -17.16 -10.59 3.93
CA GLY A 457 -17.79 -9.81 2.89
C GLY A 457 -19.29 -9.99 2.77
N ASP A 458 -19.89 -8.98 2.18
CA ASP A 458 -21.32 -8.86 1.91
C ASP A 458 -21.53 -8.58 0.44
N PHE A 459 -22.75 -8.83 -0.03
CA PHE A 459 -23.16 -8.60 -1.40
C PHE A 459 -22.71 -7.22 -1.90
N TYR A 460 -21.98 -7.21 -3.00
CA TYR A 460 -21.59 -5.98 -3.68
C TYR A 460 -22.58 -5.65 -4.80
N ASP A 461 -23.06 -4.42 -4.84
CA ASP A 461 -23.91 -3.99 -5.95
C ASP A 461 -23.08 -3.83 -7.21
N LYS A 462 -23.38 -4.67 -8.21
CA LYS A 462 -22.75 -4.64 -9.53
C LYS A 462 -23.46 -3.69 -10.50
N ASP A 463 -24.23 -2.73 -10.02
CA ASP A 463 -25.04 -1.80 -10.83
C ASP A 463 -25.94 -2.51 -11.86
N GLY A 464 -26.39 -3.73 -11.53
CA GLY A 464 -27.20 -4.56 -12.42
C GLY A 464 -26.48 -5.12 -13.66
N ILE A 465 -25.14 -5.01 -13.73
CA ILE A 465 -24.31 -5.48 -14.86
C ILE A 465 -24.38 -7.01 -15.00
N SER A 466 -24.32 -7.75 -13.89
CA SER A 466 -24.37 -9.22 -13.88
C SER A 466 -25.19 -9.74 -12.69
N PRO A 467 -26.12 -10.69 -12.89
CA PRO A 467 -26.89 -11.29 -11.81
C PRO A 467 -26.18 -12.47 -11.13
N PHE A 468 -24.91 -12.73 -11.48
CA PHE A 468 -24.16 -13.87 -10.99
C PHE A 468 -23.18 -13.46 -9.90
N TYR A 469 -23.18 -14.22 -8.80
CA TYR A 469 -22.31 -14.06 -7.64
C TYR A 469 -21.64 -15.40 -7.34
N TYR A 470 -20.32 -15.40 -7.17
CA TYR A 470 -19.51 -16.59 -6.90
C TYR A 470 -18.73 -16.42 -5.60
N HIS A 471 -19.18 -17.10 -4.54
CA HIS A 471 -18.47 -17.13 -3.26
C HIS A 471 -17.88 -18.50 -3.00
N ASN A 472 -16.79 -18.57 -2.26
CA ASN A 472 -16.20 -19.84 -1.89
C ASN A 472 -15.55 -19.73 -0.55
N ARG A 473 -15.61 -20.86 0.16
CA ARG A 473 -14.76 -21.11 1.29
C ARG A 473 -13.28 -21.14 0.86
N PRO A 474 -12.34 -20.55 1.63
CA PRO A 474 -10.91 -20.53 1.32
C PRO A 474 -10.31 -21.90 0.96
N GLU A 475 -10.83 -22.96 1.58
CA GLU A 475 -10.47 -24.36 1.35
C GLU A 475 -10.52 -24.78 -0.13
N MET A 476 -11.37 -24.15 -0.94
CA MET A 476 -11.47 -24.47 -2.37
C MET A 476 -10.18 -24.12 -3.12
N LEU A 477 -9.32 -23.25 -2.58
CA LEU A 477 -7.99 -23.00 -3.13
C LEU A 477 -7.06 -24.22 -3.01
N ASP A 478 -7.34 -25.18 -2.13
CA ASP A 478 -6.60 -26.46 -2.09
C ASP A 478 -6.68 -27.20 -3.45
N LEU A 479 -7.71 -26.96 -4.25
CA LEU A 479 -7.84 -27.46 -5.62
C LEU A 479 -6.74 -26.89 -6.52
N LEU A 480 -6.55 -25.56 -6.49
CA LEU A 480 -5.49 -24.88 -7.25
C LEU A 480 -4.10 -25.26 -6.73
N ILE A 481 -3.96 -25.39 -5.41
CA ILE A 481 -2.71 -25.79 -4.76
C ILE A 481 -2.31 -27.20 -5.24
N LYS A 482 -3.25 -28.15 -5.25
CA LYS A 482 -2.99 -29.53 -5.67
C LYS A 482 -2.87 -29.70 -7.19
N ALA A 483 -3.46 -28.78 -7.96
CA ALA A 483 -3.31 -28.77 -9.41
C ALA A 483 -1.97 -28.18 -9.86
N GLY A 484 -1.21 -27.53 -8.98
CA GLY A 484 0.07 -26.93 -9.31
C GLY A 484 -0.02 -25.51 -9.86
N VAL A 485 -1.14 -24.79 -9.68
CA VAL A 485 -1.27 -23.38 -10.12
C VAL A 485 -0.35 -22.49 -9.28
N ASP A 486 0.45 -21.64 -9.91
CA ASP A 486 1.40 -20.73 -9.26
C ASP A 486 0.93 -19.28 -9.28
N VAL A 487 0.15 -18.89 -10.30
CA VAL A 487 -0.28 -17.50 -10.52
C VAL A 487 -1.76 -17.44 -10.89
N VAL A 488 -2.49 -16.48 -10.34
CA VAL A 488 -3.88 -16.20 -10.72
C VAL A 488 -4.10 -14.75 -11.14
N CYS A 489 -4.79 -14.55 -12.26
CA CYS A 489 -5.40 -13.26 -12.58
C CYS A 489 -6.69 -13.10 -11.77
N ILE A 490 -6.87 -11.96 -11.13
CA ILE A 490 -8.08 -11.55 -10.42
C ILE A 490 -8.55 -10.15 -10.89
N ALA A 491 -8.20 -9.74 -12.11
CA ALA A 491 -8.83 -8.61 -12.78
C ALA A 491 -10.06 -9.10 -13.56
N ASN A 492 -11.18 -9.34 -12.89
CA ASN A 492 -12.40 -9.80 -13.56
C ASN A 492 -13.66 -9.27 -12.86
N ASN A 493 -14.79 -9.38 -13.58
CA ASN A 493 -16.13 -8.97 -13.16
C ASN A 493 -16.72 -9.74 -11.96
N HIS A 494 -15.99 -10.74 -11.44
CA HIS A 494 -16.38 -11.55 -10.29
C HIS A 494 -15.55 -11.33 -9.03
N THR A 495 -14.53 -10.48 -9.12
CA THR A 495 -13.58 -10.23 -8.04
C THR A 495 -14.21 -9.49 -6.87
N MET A 496 -15.19 -8.63 -7.15
CA MET A 496 -15.86 -7.80 -6.15
C MET A 496 -17.21 -8.36 -5.68
N ASP A 497 -17.59 -9.61 -6.01
CA ASP A 497 -18.94 -10.15 -5.72
C ASP A 497 -19.39 -9.99 -4.27
N PHE A 498 -18.44 -10.05 -3.34
CA PHE A 498 -18.64 -9.93 -1.89
C PHE A 498 -17.92 -8.72 -1.28
N GLY A 499 -17.60 -7.74 -2.13
CA GLY A 499 -17.11 -6.43 -1.76
C GLY A 499 -15.65 -6.39 -1.28
N PRO A 500 -15.20 -5.20 -0.85
CA PRO A 500 -13.80 -4.94 -0.53
C PRO A 500 -13.20 -5.88 0.52
N ALA A 501 -13.93 -6.19 1.59
CA ALA A 501 -13.44 -7.03 2.68
C ALA A 501 -13.16 -8.47 2.22
N ALA A 502 -13.97 -9.00 1.30
CA ALA A 502 -13.75 -10.33 0.75
C ALA A 502 -12.55 -10.35 -0.21
N LEU A 503 -12.40 -9.31 -1.05
CA LEU A 503 -11.24 -9.15 -1.93
C LEU A 503 -9.94 -9.08 -1.13
N GLU A 504 -9.88 -8.24 -0.08
CA GLU A 504 -8.69 -8.11 0.76
C GLU A 504 -8.30 -9.44 1.41
N GLN A 505 -9.27 -10.15 2.00
CA GLN A 505 -8.99 -11.45 2.62
C GLN A 505 -8.56 -12.49 1.57
N GLN A 506 -9.17 -12.50 0.38
CA GLN A 506 -8.76 -13.39 -0.70
C GLN A 506 -7.30 -13.17 -1.08
N MET A 507 -6.86 -11.91 -1.23
CA MET A 507 -5.46 -11.60 -1.54
C MET A 507 -4.52 -12.12 -0.44
N GLU A 508 -4.85 -11.88 0.83
CA GLU A 508 -4.08 -12.40 1.96
C GLU A 508 -4.00 -13.93 1.96
N ILE A 509 -5.10 -14.61 1.67
CA ILE A 509 -5.14 -16.07 1.57
C ILE A 509 -4.27 -16.57 0.41
N LEU A 510 -4.31 -15.90 -0.75
CA LEU A 510 -3.52 -16.28 -1.93
C LEU A 510 -2.02 -16.13 -1.64
N ASP A 511 -1.61 -15.01 -1.03
CA ASP A 511 -0.25 -14.77 -0.55
C ASP A 511 0.21 -15.89 0.41
N ASP A 512 -0.63 -16.26 1.38
CA ASP A 512 -0.34 -17.29 2.38
C ASP A 512 -0.32 -18.72 1.83
N CYS A 513 -1.04 -18.97 0.73
CA CYS A 513 -0.99 -20.21 -0.03
C CYS A 513 0.21 -20.29 -0.98
N GLY A 514 0.94 -19.18 -1.15
CA GLY A 514 2.03 -19.06 -2.11
C GLY A 514 1.57 -19.02 -3.56
N ILE A 515 0.32 -18.61 -3.81
CA ILE A 515 -0.22 -18.37 -5.15
C ILE A 515 -0.09 -16.88 -5.44
N ALA A 516 0.78 -16.51 -6.38
CA ALA A 516 0.93 -15.13 -6.80
C ALA A 516 -0.38 -14.64 -7.44
N HIS A 517 -0.78 -13.40 -7.18
CA HIS A 517 -2.01 -12.85 -7.74
C HIS A 517 -1.79 -11.44 -8.28
N PHE A 518 -2.62 -11.03 -9.24
CA PHE A 518 -2.51 -9.72 -9.87
C PHE A 518 -3.84 -9.27 -10.51
N GLY A 519 -3.95 -7.96 -10.78
CA GLY A 519 -5.13 -7.39 -11.43
C GLY A 519 -6.21 -6.84 -10.47
N ALA A 520 -5.98 -6.93 -9.17
CA ALA A 520 -6.77 -6.28 -8.13
C ALA A 520 -5.88 -5.90 -6.95
N GLY A 521 -6.33 -4.97 -6.11
CA GLY A 521 -5.53 -4.43 -5.02
C GLY A 521 -6.35 -3.60 -4.04
N ARG A 522 -5.71 -3.20 -2.94
CA ARG A 522 -6.29 -2.34 -1.89
C ARG A 522 -6.45 -0.88 -2.33
N ASP A 523 -5.75 -0.52 -3.40
CA ASP A 523 -5.83 0.75 -4.10
C ASP A 523 -5.53 0.54 -5.60
N TYR A 524 -5.81 1.55 -6.43
CA TYR A 524 -5.60 1.49 -7.87
C TYR A 524 -4.16 1.16 -8.26
N LEU A 525 -3.18 1.66 -7.51
CA LEU A 525 -1.76 1.44 -7.80
C LEU A 525 -1.35 -0.01 -7.53
N GLU A 526 -1.84 -0.62 -6.45
CA GLU A 526 -1.67 -2.04 -6.19
C GLU A 526 -2.37 -2.90 -7.24
N ALA A 527 -3.60 -2.54 -7.62
CA ALA A 527 -4.36 -3.27 -8.63
C ALA A 527 -3.65 -3.27 -10.00
N ALA A 528 -3.10 -2.11 -10.40
CA ALA A 528 -2.39 -1.94 -11.66
C ALA A 528 -0.96 -2.53 -11.65
N ARG A 529 -0.42 -2.88 -10.48
CA ARG A 529 0.97 -3.33 -10.34
C ARG A 529 1.18 -4.72 -10.96
N PRO A 530 2.23 -4.90 -11.77
CA PRO A 530 2.59 -6.24 -12.24
C PRO A 530 3.02 -7.15 -11.09
N VAL A 531 2.69 -8.43 -11.18
CA VAL A 531 3.32 -9.45 -10.32
C VAL A 531 4.50 -10.08 -11.04
N PHE A 532 5.62 -10.27 -10.34
CA PHE A 532 6.84 -10.86 -10.88
C PHE A 532 7.05 -12.28 -10.37
N VAL A 533 7.28 -13.23 -11.27
CA VAL A 533 7.55 -14.63 -10.95
C VAL A 533 8.90 -15.03 -11.53
N ARG A 534 9.75 -15.65 -10.70
CA ARG A 534 11.05 -16.18 -11.14
C ARG A 534 10.94 -17.67 -11.41
N ALA A 535 11.31 -18.07 -12.62
CA ALA A 535 11.24 -19.45 -13.08
C ALA A 535 12.47 -19.78 -13.93
N ALA A 536 13.23 -20.81 -13.52
CA ALA A 536 14.39 -21.33 -14.24
C ALA A 536 15.37 -20.24 -14.78
N GLY A 537 15.59 -19.17 -14.01
CA GLY A 537 16.52 -18.09 -14.35
C GLY A 537 15.93 -16.95 -15.21
N LEU A 538 14.64 -17.03 -15.57
CA LEU A 538 13.86 -15.93 -16.13
C LEU A 538 13.00 -15.25 -15.06
N THR A 539 12.72 -13.97 -15.26
CA THR A 539 11.69 -13.22 -14.55
C THR A 539 10.52 -12.93 -15.50
N LEU A 540 9.34 -13.41 -15.14
CA LEU A 540 8.08 -13.15 -15.85
C LEU A 540 7.31 -12.05 -15.11
N ALA A 541 6.76 -11.08 -15.84
CA ALA A 541 5.79 -10.11 -15.30
C ALA A 541 4.39 -10.39 -15.85
N PHE A 542 3.39 -10.41 -14.97
CA PHE A 542 2.00 -10.56 -15.32
C PHE A 542 1.23 -9.28 -14.99
N ILE A 543 0.43 -8.79 -15.94
CA ILE A 543 -0.38 -7.58 -15.82
C ILE A 543 -1.82 -7.94 -16.13
N GLY A 544 -2.74 -7.63 -15.22
CA GLY A 544 -4.18 -7.94 -15.35
C GLY A 544 -4.97 -6.65 -15.48
N VAL A 545 -6.01 -6.63 -16.30
CA VAL A 545 -6.86 -5.46 -16.51
C VAL A 545 -8.26 -5.90 -16.94
N GLU A 546 -9.28 -5.19 -16.47
CA GLU A 546 -10.70 -5.45 -16.77
C GLU A 546 -11.34 -4.24 -17.47
N THR A 547 -12.28 -4.45 -18.39
CA THR A 547 -12.82 -3.36 -19.25
C THR A 547 -14.29 -3.01 -19.10
N ASP A 548 -15.08 -3.86 -18.45
CA ASP A 548 -16.55 -3.84 -18.53
C ASP A 548 -17.24 -3.48 -17.19
N THR A 549 -16.54 -3.48 -16.05
CA THR A 549 -17.10 -3.25 -14.71
C THR A 549 -16.52 -2.02 -13.99
N PRO A 550 -16.84 -0.77 -14.42
CA PRO A 550 -16.29 0.45 -13.82
C PRO A 550 -16.63 0.62 -12.33
N SER A 551 -17.75 0.06 -11.87
CA SER A 551 -18.17 0.13 -10.47
C SER A 551 -17.33 -0.70 -9.52
N MET A 552 -16.50 -1.60 -10.03
CA MET A 552 -15.58 -2.44 -9.26
C MET A 552 -14.15 -1.88 -9.23
N GLN A 553 -13.91 -0.76 -9.90
CA GLN A 553 -12.60 -0.15 -10.01
C GLN A 553 -12.02 0.15 -8.62
N ALA A 554 -10.75 -0.21 -8.41
CA ALA A 554 -10.01 0.22 -7.24
C ALA A 554 -9.89 1.75 -7.20
N GLY A 555 -10.21 2.33 -6.05
CA GLY A 555 -10.06 3.77 -5.78
C GLY A 555 -8.66 4.12 -5.29
N ALA A 556 -8.49 5.36 -4.80
CA ALA A 556 -7.23 5.80 -4.21
C ALA A 556 -6.92 5.10 -2.87
N ASP A 557 -7.96 4.82 -2.07
CA ASP A 557 -7.90 4.10 -0.79
C ASP A 557 -9.04 3.06 -0.68
N GLU A 558 -9.56 2.60 -1.82
CA GLU A 558 -10.69 1.67 -1.89
C GLU A 558 -10.28 0.41 -2.68
N PRO A 559 -10.40 -0.80 -2.08
CA PRO A 559 -10.07 -2.03 -2.77
C PRO A 559 -10.95 -2.27 -3.99
N GLY A 560 -10.35 -2.80 -5.06
CA GLY A 560 -11.06 -3.14 -6.29
C GLY A 560 -10.15 -3.70 -7.36
N ILE A 561 -10.66 -3.76 -8.58
CA ILE A 561 -9.95 -4.30 -9.74
C ILE A 561 -9.18 -3.21 -10.49
N HIS A 562 -8.16 -3.62 -11.23
CA HIS A 562 -7.52 -2.77 -12.23
C HIS A 562 -8.43 -2.62 -13.43
N TYR A 563 -9.33 -1.65 -13.34
CA TYR A 563 -10.26 -1.29 -14.39
C TYR A 563 -9.64 -0.26 -15.34
N ALA A 564 -9.89 -0.43 -16.63
CA ALA A 564 -9.71 0.61 -17.62
C ALA A 564 -10.77 0.46 -18.72
N ALA A 565 -11.53 1.53 -19.00
CA ALA A 565 -12.43 1.53 -20.14
C ALA A 565 -11.66 1.22 -21.43
N GLU A 566 -12.30 0.61 -22.43
CA GLU A 566 -11.63 0.18 -23.68
C GLU A 566 -10.77 1.30 -24.33
N GLN A 567 -11.23 2.55 -24.27
CA GLN A 567 -10.54 3.74 -24.77
C GLN A 567 -9.29 4.15 -23.96
N GLU A 568 -9.22 3.78 -22.69
CA GLU A 568 -8.12 4.07 -21.74
C GLU A 568 -7.19 2.86 -21.55
N LEU A 569 -7.61 1.67 -22.00
CA LEU A 569 -6.91 0.40 -21.84
C LEU A 569 -5.42 0.48 -22.20
N LEU A 570 -5.10 1.10 -23.35
CA LEU A 570 -3.72 1.21 -23.81
C LEU A 570 -2.87 2.04 -22.84
N GLN A 571 -3.42 3.11 -22.26
CA GLN A 571 -2.73 3.96 -21.30
C GLN A 571 -2.50 3.24 -19.98
N ALA A 572 -3.53 2.56 -19.46
CA ALA A 572 -3.45 1.79 -18.23
C ALA A 572 -2.40 0.67 -18.32
N VAL A 573 -2.44 -0.12 -19.39
CA VAL A 573 -1.46 -1.19 -19.64
C VAL A 573 -0.06 -0.61 -19.87
N ALA A 574 0.08 0.51 -20.60
CA ALA A 574 1.39 1.15 -20.78
C ALA A 574 2.02 1.60 -19.46
N ALA A 575 1.21 2.11 -18.53
CA ALA A 575 1.65 2.51 -17.20
C ALA A 575 2.11 1.30 -16.38
N ALA A 576 1.32 0.22 -16.34
CA ALA A 576 1.70 -1.02 -15.65
C ALA A 576 2.98 -1.64 -16.25
N MET A 577 3.12 -1.61 -17.57
CA MET A 577 4.29 -2.14 -18.28
C MET A 577 5.58 -1.35 -18.00
N ALA A 578 5.50 -0.11 -17.51
CA ALA A 578 6.69 0.70 -17.24
C ALA A 578 7.64 0.01 -16.25
N GLU A 579 7.11 -0.48 -15.12
CA GLU A 579 7.89 -1.23 -14.15
C GLU A 579 8.33 -2.59 -14.71
N ALA A 580 7.42 -3.28 -15.41
CA ALA A 580 7.68 -4.60 -15.97
C ALA A 580 8.89 -4.61 -16.94
N ARG A 581 9.02 -3.58 -17.79
CA ARG A 581 10.14 -3.46 -18.76
C ARG A 581 11.51 -3.35 -18.09
N CYS A 582 11.59 -2.83 -16.87
CA CYS A 582 12.85 -2.69 -16.14
C CYS A 582 13.29 -4.00 -15.48
N HIS A 583 12.36 -4.93 -15.23
CA HIS A 583 12.57 -6.01 -14.27
C HIS A 583 12.29 -7.41 -14.82
N ALA A 584 11.53 -7.54 -15.91
CA ALA A 584 11.12 -8.83 -16.47
C ALA A 584 11.73 -9.13 -17.84
N ASP A 585 12.22 -10.36 -17.97
CA ASP A 585 12.63 -10.96 -19.25
C ASP A 585 11.42 -11.07 -20.20
N VAL A 586 10.26 -11.45 -19.66
CA VAL A 586 9.01 -11.67 -20.42
C VAL A 586 7.85 -10.92 -19.75
N ILE A 587 7.07 -10.19 -20.54
CA ILE A 587 5.88 -9.44 -20.08
C ILE A 587 4.62 -10.04 -20.69
N LEU A 588 3.71 -10.47 -19.84
CA LEU A 588 2.44 -11.13 -20.20
C LEU A 588 1.29 -10.24 -19.74
N VAL A 589 0.41 -9.87 -20.68
CA VAL A 589 -0.79 -9.09 -20.37
C VAL A 589 -2.00 -10.01 -20.43
N SER A 590 -2.81 -9.98 -19.37
CA SER A 590 -3.97 -10.85 -19.19
C SER A 590 -5.23 -10.01 -18.99
N PRO A 591 -5.83 -9.52 -20.09
CA PRO A 591 -7.05 -8.75 -20.01
C PRO A 591 -8.27 -9.66 -19.83
N HIS A 592 -9.23 -9.19 -19.04
CA HIS A 592 -10.58 -9.72 -18.99
C HIS A 592 -11.48 -8.73 -19.73
N TRP A 593 -11.81 -9.05 -20.98
CA TRP A 593 -12.30 -8.06 -21.94
C TRP A 593 -13.35 -8.60 -22.91
N GLY A 594 -14.21 -7.70 -23.37
CA GLY A 594 -15.27 -8.04 -24.30
C GLY A 594 -16.38 -8.88 -23.68
N LYS A 595 -17.47 -8.98 -24.43
CA LYS A 595 -18.71 -9.58 -23.92
C LYS A 595 -18.65 -11.11 -23.92
N ASN A 596 -19.20 -11.72 -22.88
CA ASN A 596 -19.39 -13.17 -22.78
C ASN A 596 -20.10 -13.72 -24.03
N TRP A 597 -19.72 -14.94 -24.43
CA TRP A 597 -20.29 -15.69 -25.57
C TRP A 597 -20.02 -15.08 -26.96
N ARG A 598 -19.19 -14.03 -27.05
CA ARG A 598 -18.76 -13.50 -28.35
C ARG A 598 -17.77 -14.47 -29.00
N GLU A 599 -18.14 -14.97 -30.18
CA GLU A 599 -17.31 -15.93 -30.91
C GLU A 599 -16.03 -15.33 -31.49
N ASN A 600 -16.02 -14.02 -31.74
CA ASN A 600 -14.89 -13.30 -32.32
C ASN A 600 -14.66 -11.97 -31.60
N PRO A 601 -13.40 -11.56 -31.42
CA PRO A 601 -13.06 -10.26 -30.86
C PRO A 601 -13.50 -9.14 -31.82
N THR A 602 -13.85 -7.98 -31.27
CA THR A 602 -14.19 -6.81 -32.09
C THR A 602 -12.94 -6.26 -32.78
N GLU A 603 -13.11 -5.58 -33.92
CA GLU A 603 -11.97 -4.93 -34.59
C GLU A 603 -11.29 -3.88 -33.70
N SER A 604 -12.04 -3.25 -32.78
CA SER A 604 -11.47 -2.30 -31.82
C SER A 604 -10.54 -2.98 -30.82
N LEU A 605 -10.98 -4.09 -30.21
CA LEU A 605 -10.15 -4.91 -29.33
C LEU A 605 -8.92 -5.45 -30.06
N ARG A 606 -9.06 -5.88 -31.32
CA ARG A 606 -7.93 -6.33 -32.16
C ARG A 606 -6.87 -5.25 -32.33
N ARG A 607 -7.29 -4.01 -32.64
CA ARG A 607 -6.35 -2.88 -32.75
C ARG A 607 -5.66 -2.56 -31.42
N LEU A 608 -6.38 -2.64 -30.31
CA LEU A 608 -5.81 -2.40 -28.98
C LEU A 608 -4.81 -3.49 -28.59
N ALA A 609 -5.14 -4.76 -28.84
CA ALA A 609 -4.26 -5.89 -28.60
C ALA A 609 -2.93 -5.77 -29.36
N ARG A 610 -2.99 -5.44 -30.66
CA ARG A 610 -1.79 -5.19 -31.48
C ARG A 610 -0.93 -4.05 -30.91
N LYS A 611 -1.56 -2.95 -30.49
CA LYS A 611 -0.83 -1.82 -29.86
C LYS A 611 -0.19 -2.19 -28.53
N ILE A 612 -0.82 -3.06 -27.71
CA ILE A 612 -0.22 -3.57 -26.47
C ILE A 612 1.03 -4.41 -26.77
N ILE A 613 0.99 -5.25 -27.82
CA ILE A 613 2.17 -5.96 -28.31
C ILE A 613 3.25 -4.98 -28.82
N ASP A 614 2.87 -3.95 -29.58
CA ASP A 614 3.79 -2.93 -30.11
C ASP A 614 4.46 -2.11 -28.98
N LEU A 615 3.75 -1.89 -27.87
CA LEU A 615 4.33 -1.33 -26.65
C LEU A 615 5.37 -2.25 -25.99
N GLY A 616 5.44 -3.51 -26.41
CA GLY A 616 6.46 -4.46 -25.98
C GLY A 616 5.96 -5.51 -25.00
N ALA A 617 4.66 -5.82 -24.94
CA ALA A 617 4.21 -7.08 -24.33
C ALA A 617 4.71 -8.25 -25.18
N ASP A 618 4.97 -9.41 -24.58
CA ASP A 618 5.45 -10.61 -25.29
C ASP A 618 4.34 -11.59 -25.63
N ALA A 619 3.24 -11.55 -24.88
CA ALA A 619 2.00 -12.20 -25.24
C ALA A 619 0.80 -11.50 -24.58
N ILE A 620 -0.38 -11.74 -25.16
CA ILE A 620 -1.67 -11.43 -24.56
C ILE A 620 -2.43 -12.74 -24.32
N LEU A 621 -2.94 -12.90 -23.10
CA LEU A 621 -3.70 -14.07 -22.63
C LEU A 621 -5.08 -13.59 -22.13
N GLY A 622 -6.04 -13.47 -23.04
CA GLY A 622 -7.36 -12.90 -22.77
C GLY A 622 -8.40 -13.87 -22.19
N HIS A 623 -9.46 -13.29 -21.62
CA HIS A 623 -10.54 -13.94 -20.86
C HIS A 623 -11.88 -13.19 -21.06
N SER A 624 -12.98 -13.70 -20.47
CA SER A 624 -14.37 -13.17 -20.41
C SER A 624 -15.36 -13.79 -21.41
N ALA A 625 -14.93 -14.18 -22.62
CA ALA A 625 -15.84 -14.74 -23.62
C ALA A 625 -16.37 -16.14 -23.21
N HIS A 626 -15.64 -16.85 -22.32
CA HIS A 626 -15.87 -18.24 -21.89
C HIS A 626 -15.84 -19.28 -23.02
N ILE A 627 -15.42 -18.87 -24.22
CA ILE A 627 -15.28 -19.71 -25.39
C ILE A 627 -13.98 -19.37 -26.09
N LEU A 628 -13.31 -20.38 -26.65
CA LEU A 628 -12.09 -20.17 -27.41
C LEU A 628 -12.32 -19.16 -28.54
N GLN A 629 -11.47 -18.14 -28.57
CA GLN A 629 -11.36 -17.22 -29.69
C GLN A 629 -10.07 -17.49 -30.48
N GLY A 630 -10.04 -17.01 -31.73
CA GLY A 630 -8.88 -17.16 -32.59
C GLY A 630 -7.62 -16.51 -32.01
N ILE A 631 -6.46 -16.94 -32.49
CA ILE A 631 -5.14 -16.49 -32.05
C ILE A 631 -4.47 -15.75 -33.20
N GLU A 632 -3.95 -14.58 -32.89
CA GLU A 632 -3.24 -13.74 -33.84
C GLU A 632 -1.74 -13.69 -33.54
N LEU A 633 -0.91 -13.88 -34.57
CA LEU A 633 0.51 -13.58 -34.49
C LEU A 633 0.77 -12.16 -35.02
N HIS A 634 1.06 -11.23 -34.11
CA HIS A 634 1.35 -9.82 -34.46
C HIS A 634 2.78 -9.48 -34.05
N ALA A 635 3.57 -8.91 -34.97
CA ALA A 635 5.00 -8.64 -34.75
C ALA A 635 5.78 -9.84 -34.19
N GLY A 636 5.43 -11.05 -34.63
CA GLY A 636 6.05 -12.30 -34.17
C GLY A 636 5.60 -12.77 -32.78
N LYS A 637 4.63 -12.12 -32.14
CA LYS A 637 4.20 -12.39 -30.77
C LYS A 637 2.73 -12.82 -30.72
N PRO A 638 2.35 -13.80 -29.88
CA PRO A 638 1.00 -14.34 -29.86
C PRO A 638 0.02 -13.46 -29.08
N ILE A 639 -1.16 -13.27 -29.64
CA ILE A 639 -2.34 -12.67 -29.02
C ILE A 639 -3.41 -13.76 -28.96
N VAL A 640 -3.67 -14.29 -27.76
CA VAL A 640 -4.80 -15.17 -27.49
C VAL A 640 -5.93 -14.29 -26.97
N TYR A 641 -6.97 -14.08 -27.77
CA TYR A 641 -8.05 -13.14 -27.42
C TYR A 641 -8.96 -13.66 -26.30
N ASP A 642 -9.19 -14.97 -26.24
CA ASP A 642 -9.86 -15.64 -25.12
C ASP A 642 -9.39 -17.11 -25.03
N MET A 643 -8.95 -17.52 -23.83
CA MET A 643 -8.46 -18.88 -23.56
C MET A 643 -9.59 -19.90 -23.31
N GLY A 644 -10.85 -19.46 -23.24
CA GLY A 644 -12.00 -20.26 -22.88
C GLY A 644 -12.06 -20.57 -21.38
N THR A 645 -13.09 -21.28 -20.96
CA THR A 645 -13.22 -21.72 -19.57
C THR A 645 -12.34 -22.94 -19.29
N LEU A 646 -11.54 -22.92 -18.23
CA LEU A 646 -10.79 -24.10 -17.77
C LEU A 646 -11.59 -24.93 -16.77
N LEU A 647 -12.38 -24.30 -15.89
CA LEU A 647 -13.19 -25.01 -14.90
C LEU A 647 -14.48 -24.27 -14.55
N PHE A 648 -15.59 -24.99 -14.62
CA PHE A 648 -16.92 -24.52 -14.24
C PHE A 648 -17.77 -25.66 -13.67
N ASP A 649 -18.75 -25.34 -12.83
CA ASP A 649 -19.62 -26.33 -12.19
C ASP A 649 -20.66 -26.92 -13.16
N ARG A 650 -21.15 -26.13 -14.12
CA ARG A 650 -22.10 -26.54 -15.16
C ARG A 650 -21.58 -26.16 -16.53
N VAL A 651 -21.74 -27.06 -17.49
CA VAL A 651 -21.51 -26.78 -18.91
C VAL A 651 -22.87 -26.78 -19.61
N SER A 652 -23.48 -25.60 -19.72
CA SER A 652 -24.84 -25.44 -20.28
C SER A 652 -24.87 -25.33 -21.80
N GLU A 653 -23.74 -24.98 -22.42
CA GLU A 653 -23.66 -24.71 -23.85
C GLU A 653 -22.72 -25.66 -24.57
N ASN A 654 -23.10 -26.06 -25.78
CA ASN A 654 -22.31 -26.97 -26.61
C ASN A 654 -20.90 -26.44 -26.94
N ARG A 655 -20.63 -25.14 -26.80
CA ARG A 655 -19.34 -24.53 -27.14
C ARG A 655 -18.44 -24.28 -25.92
N MET A 656 -19.00 -23.90 -24.77
CA MET A 656 -18.26 -23.77 -23.50
C MET A 656 -17.52 -25.07 -23.13
N LYS A 657 -18.03 -26.23 -23.57
CA LYS A 657 -17.37 -27.53 -23.33
C LYS A 657 -16.00 -27.67 -23.99
N TYR A 658 -15.63 -26.78 -24.90
CA TYR A 658 -14.37 -26.78 -25.64
C TYR A 658 -13.48 -25.64 -25.17
N SER A 659 -12.28 -26.01 -24.74
CA SER A 659 -11.26 -25.12 -24.17
C SER A 659 -9.87 -25.62 -24.54
N ALA A 660 -8.82 -24.99 -24.02
CA ALA A 660 -7.45 -25.44 -24.19
C ALA A 660 -6.54 -25.05 -23.01
N LEU A 661 -5.43 -25.75 -22.89
CA LEU A 661 -4.24 -25.25 -22.19
C LEU A 661 -3.27 -24.65 -23.20
N PHE A 662 -2.65 -23.54 -22.83
CA PHE A 662 -1.72 -22.77 -23.63
C PHE A 662 -0.33 -22.86 -23.00
N GLU A 663 0.51 -23.72 -23.55
CA GLU A 663 1.90 -23.94 -23.13
C GLU A 663 2.82 -23.02 -23.94
N LEU A 664 3.42 -22.03 -23.29
CA LEU A 664 4.34 -21.08 -23.88
C LEU A 664 5.78 -21.51 -23.56
N GLU A 665 6.59 -21.71 -24.60
CA GLU A 665 8.03 -21.88 -24.48
C GLU A 665 8.70 -20.51 -24.47
N LEU A 666 9.41 -20.18 -23.39
CA LEU A 666 9.93 -18.85 -23.10
C LEU A 666 11.47 -18.82 -23.13
N SER A 667 12.02 -17.68 -23.56
CA SER A 667 13.43 -17.34 -23.37
C SER A 667 13.56 -15.87 -22.95
N ARG A 668 14.79 -15.41 -22.71
CA ARG A 668 15.09 -13.98 -22.45
C ARG A 668 14.67 -13.03 -23.58
N ARG A 669 14.39 -13.57 -24.78
CA ARG A 669 13.91 -12.82 -25.94
C ARG A 669 12.38 -12.69 -26.00
N GLY A 670 11.65 -13.46 -25.19
CA GLY A 670 10.19 -13.58 -25.22
C GLY A 670 9.71 -14.99 -25.60
N VAL A 671 8.46 -15.08 -26.03
CA VAL A 671 7.80 -16.34 -26.41
C VAL A 671 8.40 -16.90 -27.70
N GLN A 672 8.94 -18.12 -27.65
CA GLN A 672 9.51 -18.84 -28.80
C GLN A 672 8.44 -19.65 -29.54
N ARG A 673 7.53 -20.27 -28.79
CA ARG A 673 6.49 -21.14 -29.32
C ARG A 673 5.27 -21.13 -28.40
N LEU A 674 4.10 -21.23 -29.00
CA LEU A 674 2.85 -21.52 -28.32
C LEU A 674 2.36 -22.91 -28.72
N LYS A 675 2.21 -23.80 -27.75
CA LYS A 675 1.62 -25.12 -27.90
C LYS A 675 0.25 -25.16 -27.24
N ILE A 676 -0.74 -25.63 -27.97
CA ILE A 676 -2.15 -25.57 -27.56
C ILE A 676 -2.67 -26.99 -27.42
N LEU A 677 -3.02 -27.36 -26.18
CA LEU A 677 -3.53 -28.68 -25.84
C LEU A 677 -5.06 -28.62 -25.71
N PRO A 678 -5.81 -29.30 -26.60
CA PRO A 678 -7.27 -29.31 -26.52
C PRO A 678 -7.80 -29.84 -25.19
N VAL A 679 -8.68 -29.09 -24.54
CA VAL A 679 -9.35 -29.45 -23.28
C VAL A 679 -10.85 -29.58 -23.52
N LYS A 680 -11.43 -30.61 -22.93
CA LYS A 680 -12.88 -30.78 -22.83
C LYS A 680 -13.31 -30.59 -21.39
N LEU A 681 -14.29 -29.70 -21.20
CA LEU A 681 -15.03 -29.60 -19.96
C LEU A 681 -16.16 -30.62 -19.91
N SER A 682 -16.34 -31.19 -18.73
CA SER A 682 -17.57 -31.85 -18.29
C SER A 682 -18.00 -31.12 -17.02
N SER A 683 -19.29 -31.10 -16.67
CA SER A 683 -19.77 -30.39 -15.46
C SER A 683 -18.90 -30.70 -14.23
N GLY A 684 -18.18 -29.69 -13.73
CA GLY A 684 -17.27 -29.81 -12.58
C GLY A 684 -15.90 -30.43 -12.83
N ARG A 685 -15.50 -30.70 -14.08
CA ARG A 685 -14.23 -31.39 -14.39
C ARG A 685 -13.62 -31.03 -15.74
N ALA A 686 -12.30 -30.84 -15.75
CA ALA A 686 -11.50 -30.69 -16.96
C ALA A 686 -10.72 -31.96 -17.30
N LYS A 687 -10.57 -32.25 -18.59
CA LYS A 687 -9.66 -33.28 -19.11
C LYS A 687 -9.14 -32.88 -20.49
N LEU A 688 -7.98 -33.40 -20.89
CA LEU A 688 -7.59 -33.32 -22.29
C LEU A 688 -8.63 -33.99 -23.19
N ALA A 689 -8.94 -33.33 -24.30
CA ALA A 689 -9.80 -33.89 -25.33
C ALA A 689 -9.02 -34.94 -26.14
N GLY A 690 -9.71 -35.99 -26.57
CA GLY A 690 -9.15 -37.03 -27.44
C GLY A 690 -10.01 -37.23 -28.68
N GLY A 691 -9.48 -37.95 -29.67
CA GLY A 691 -10.23 -38.35 -30.87
C GLY A 691 -10.85 -37.17 -31.63
N THR A 692 -12.15 -37.31 -31.97
CA THR A 692 -12.90 -36.33 -32.76
C THR A 692 -13.09 -34.99 -32.04
N GLU A 693 -13.17 -34.99 -30.71
CA GLU A 693 -13.33 -33.77 -29.91
C GLU A 693 -12.07 -32.92 -29.99
N ALA A 694 -10.89 -33.53 -29.85
CA ALA A 694 -9.61 -32.83 -30.02
C ALA A 694 -9.49 -32.25 -31.43
N ALA A 695 -9.84 -33.02 -32.47
CA ALA A 695 -9.82 -32.55 -33.86
C ALA A 695 -10.78 -31.37 -34.09
N THR A 696 -11.96 -31.37 -33.44
CA THR A 696 -12.94 -30.28 -33.51
C THR A 696 -12.38 -29.01 -32.89
N ILE A 697 -11.77 -29.11 -31.70
CA ILE A 697 -11.16 -27.97 -31.01
C ILE A 697 -10.01 -27.38 -31.84
N ARG A 698 -9.12 -28.23 -32.37
CA ARG A 698 -8.01 -27.76 -33.22
C ARG A 698 -8.52 -27.04 -34.46
N ARG A 699 -9.52 -27.61 -35.13
CA ARG A 699 -10.13 -26.99 -36.31
C ARG A 699 -10.76 -25.63 -35.98
N LEU A 700 -11.52 -25.55 -34.88
CA LEU A 700 -12.14 -24.29 -34.42
C LEU A 700 -11.07 -23.19 -34.25
N ILE A 701 -9.99 -23.50 -33.54
CA ILE A 701 -8.89 -22.55 -33.29
C ILE A 701 -8.26 -22.11 -34.61
N VAL A 702 -7.95 -23.05 -35.51
CA VAL A 702 -7.34 -22.73 -36.81
C VAL A 702 -8.26 -21.84 -37.66
N GLU A 703 -9.53 -22.19 -37.79
CA GLU A 703 -10.50 -21.44 -38.60
C GLU A 703 -10.71 -20.02 -38.05
N GLN A 704 -10.90 -19.88 -36.73
CA GLN A 704 -11.04 -18.57 -36.09
C GLN A 704 -9.75 -17.74 -36.22
N SER A 705 -8.57 -18.35 -36.07
CA SER A 705 -7.29 -17.65 -36.20
C SER A 705 -7.05 -17.16 -37.63
N GLN A 706 -7.34 -17.98 -38.63
CA GLN A 706 -7.23 -17.61 -40.06
C GLN A 706 -8.16 -16.45 -40.42
N ALA A 707 -9.34 -16.37 -39.81
CA ALA A 707 -10.25 -15.25 -40.00
C ALA A 707 -9.72 -13.93 -39.40
N LEU A 708 -8.84 -13.98 -38.40
CA LEU A 708 -8.24 -12.80 -37.77
C LEU A 708 -6.98 -12.33 -38.50
N ASN A 709 -6.10 -13.24 -38.91
CA ASN A 709 -4.83 -12.92 -39.54
C ASN A 709 -4.29 -14.11 -40.34
N ALA A 710 -3.93 -13.88 -41.62
CA ALA A 710 -3.36 -14.91 -42.49
C ALA A 710 -1.96 -15.41 -42.05
N GLY A 711 -1.27 -14.69 -41.16
CA GLY A 711 0.08 -15.01 -40.66
C GLY A 711 0.13 -16.02 -39.51
N SER A 712 -1.00 -16.40 -38.91
CA SER A 712 -1.04 -17.44 -37.86
C SER A 712 -1.01 -18.84 -38.48
N HIS A 713 0.19 -19.39 -38.68
CA HIS A 713 0.37 -20.74 -39.25
C HIS A 713 0.57 -21.80 -38.16
N PHE A 714 -0.38 -22.73 -38.04
CA PHE A 714 -0.32 -23.81 -37.06
C PHE A 714 0.20 -25.11 -37.67
N ARG A 715 0.98 -25.85 -36.87
CA ARG A 715 1.40 -27.22 -37.17
C ARG A 715 0.76 -28.17 -36.17
N GLU A 716 0.14 -29.25 -36.64
CA GLU A 716 -0.33 -30.31 -35.74
C GLU A 716 0.84 -31.22 -35.35
N HIS A 717 1.00 -31.47 -34.05
CA HIS A 717 2.00 -32.39 -33.52
C HIS A 717 1.46 -33.07 -32.27
N GLU A 718 1.49 -34.41 -32.24
CA GLU A 718 1.05 -35.22 -31.10
C GLU A 718 -0.34 -34.83 -30.53
N GLY A 719 -1.28 -34.49 -31.42
CA GLY A 719 -2.64 -34.10 -31.03
C GLY A 719 -2.79 -32.68 -30.49
N CYS A 720 -1.73 -31.87 -30.50
CA CYS A 720 -1.70 -30.46 -30.14
C CYS A 720 -1.54 -29.57 -31.38
N LEU A 721 -1.79 -28.27 -31.25
CA LEU A 721 -1.38 -27.26 -32.23
C LEU A 721 -0.10 -26.57 -31.77
N LEU A 722 0.82 -26.33 -32.69
CA LEU A 722 2.04 -25.55 -32.47
C LEU A 722 2.01 -24.30 -33.33
N LEU A 723 2.28 -23.15 -32.72
CA LEU A 723 2.48 -21.87 -33.38
C LEU A 723 3.88 -21.36 -33.03
N ASP A 724 4.77 -21.31 -34.02
CA ASP A 724 6.10 -20.75 -33.81
C ASP A 724 6.03 -19.22 -33.77
N CYS A 725 6.70 -18.64 -32.78
CA CYS A 725 6.76 -17.21 -32.57
C CYS A 725 8.12 -16.68 -33.05
N GLN A 726 8.18 -15.38 -33.31
CA GLN A 726 9.41 -14.66 -33.67
C GLN A 726 9.65 -13.56 -32.63
N PRO A 727 10.19 -13.93 -31.46
CA PRO A 727 10.47 -12.98 -30.38
C PRO A 727 11.58 -11.99 -30.78
N ALA A 728 11.85 -11.01 -29.91
CA ALA A 728 12.82 -9.97 -30.20
C ALA A 728 14.20 -10.54 -30.52
N SER A 729 14.97 -9.86 -31.39
CA SER A 729 16.31 -10.32 -31.77
C SER A 729 17.31 -10.30 -30.61
N GLN A 730 17.09 -9.43 -29.61
CA GLN A 730 17.91 -9.31 -28.42
C GLN A 730 17.05 -9.31 -27.14
N PRO A 731 17.56 -9.85 -26.02
CA PRO A 731 16.94 -9.74 -24.70
C PRO A 731 16.71 -8.29 -24.26
N ARG A 732 15.73 -8.07 -23.37
CA ARG A 732 15.58 -6.77 -22.71
C ARG A 732 16.75 -6.51 -21.74
N PRO A 733 17.24 -5.26 -21.63
CA PRO A 733 18.16 -4.87 -20.58
C PRO A 733 17.41 -4.83 -19.24
N LEU A 734 17.84 -5.65 -18.28
CA LEU A 734 17.16 -5.78 -16.98
C LEU A 734 17.94 -5.11 -15.84
N GLN A 735 17.20 -4.53 -14.91
CA GLN A 735 17.66 -4.12 -13.60
C GLN A 735 17.34 -5.20 -12.58
N ALA A 736 18.25 -5.44 -11.62
CA ALA A 736 18.04 -6.44 -10.59
C ALA A 736 16.81 -6.13 -9.73
N LEU A 737 15.88 -7.09 -9.64
CA LEU A 737 14.78 -7.05 -8.69
C LEU A 737 15.29 -7.18 -7.24
N GLY A 738 14.88 -6.25 -6.37
CA GLY A 738 15.15 -6.31 -4.94
C GLY A 738 14.64 -7.61 -4.30
N HIS A 739 15.30 -8.07 -3.24
CA HIS A 739 14.87 -9.25 -2.50
C HIS A 739 13.47 -9.00 -1.90
N GLY A 740 12.50 -9.88 -2.19
CA GLY A 740 11.10 -9.76 -1.74
C GLY A 740 10.10 -9.24 -2.78
N ARG A 741 10.53 -8.85 -3.99
CA ARG A 741 9.63 -8.36 -5.07
C ARG A 741 9.25 -9.41 -6.14
N SER A 742 9.58 -10.67 -5.91
CA SER A 742 9.32 -11.73 -6.88
C SER A 742 8.97 -13.04 -6.18
N HIS A 743 7.96 -13.74 -6.69
CA HIS A 743 7.59 -15.06 -6.21
C HIS A 743 8.49 -16.13 -6.87
N PRO A 744 9.14 -17.03 -6.09
CA PRO A 744 9.83 -18.18 -6.67
C PRO A 744 8.81 -19.19 -7.18
N SER A 745 8.94 -19.66 -8.42
CA SER A 745 8.12 -20.77 -8.91
C SER A 745 8.58 -22.10 -8.30
N GLY A 746 7.64 -23.05 -8.13
CA GLY A 746 7.95 -24.41 -7.68
C GLY A 746 8.53 -24.55 -6.25
N ALA A 747 8.56 -23.49 -5.44
CA ALA A 747 8.98 -23.60 -4.04
C ALA A 747 8.02 -24.50 -3.24
N LEU A 748 8.54 -25.34 -2.35
CA LEU A 748 7.74 -26.16 -1.43
C LEU A 748 6.73 -25.26 -0.69
N ARG A 749 5.46 -25.42 -1.05
CA ARG A 749 4.33 -24.62 -0.54
C ARG A 749 4.18 -24.88 0.96
N LYS A 750 4.80 -24.03 1.78
CA LYS A 750 4.51 -23.99 3.22
C LYS A 750 3.25 -23.17 3.40
N VAL A 751 2.13 -23.86 3.31
CA VAL A 751 0.83 -23.33 3.73
C VAL A 751 0.98 -22.74 5.14
N SER A 752 0.69 -21.46 5.30
CA SER A 752 0.83 -20.74 6.57
C SER A 752 -0.02 -21.37 7.70
N GLU A 753 0.30 -21.02 8.94
CA GLU A 753 -0.56 -21.38 10.08
C GLU A 753 -1.90 -20.66 10.01
N PHE A 754 -1.93 -19.40 9.57
CA PHE A 754 -3.15 -18.61 9.35
C PHE A 754 -4.14 -19.30 8.40
N TYR A 755 -3.70 -19.76 7.23
CA TYR A 755 -4.63 -20.46 6.33
C TYR A 755 -5.08 -21.81 6.92
N ARG A 756 -4.20 -22.53 7.63
CA ARG A 756 -4.61 -23.78 8.31
C ARG A 756 -5.65 -23.53 9.41
N ASP A 757 -5.50 -22.45 10.15
CA ASP A 757 -6.42 -22.03 11.21
C ASP A 757 -7.75 -21.56 10.61
N LEU A 758 -7.72 -20.76 9.55
CA LEU A 758 -8.91 -20.31 8.83
C LEU A 758 -9.72 -21.51 8.32
N LYS A 759 -9.04 -22.54 7.79
CA LYS A 759 -9.68 -23.80 7.38
C LYS A 759 -10.30 -24.58 8.55
N SER A 760 -9.83 -24.35 9.78
CA SER A 760 -10.28 -25.06 10.98
C SER A 760 -11.46 -24.40 11.69
N GLN A 761 -11.76 -23.15 11.34
CA GLN A 761 -12.86 -22.42 11.96
C GLN A 761 -14.21 -22.88 11.36
N PRO A 762 -15.21 -23.20 12.20
CA PRO A 762 -16.58 -23.38 11.73
C PRO A 762 -17.07 -22.04 11.15
N VAL A 763 -17.87 -22.08 10.07
CA VAL A 763 -18.45 -20.83 9.51
C VAL A 763 -19.34 -20.17 10.56
N TYR A 764 -20.10 -20.98 11.27
CA TYR A 764 -21.01 -20.57 12.33
C TYR A 764 -20.80 -21.45 13.54
N ALA A 765 -20.31 -20.87 14.64
CA ALA A 765 -20.27 -21.55 15.93
C ALA A 765 -21.68 -21.81 16.49
N ALA A 766 -22.65 -20.97 16.11
CA ALA A 766 -24.08 -21.11 16.38
C ALA A 766 -24.87 -20.29 15.34
N CYS A 767 -26.19 -20.55 15.23
CA CYS A 767 -27.07 -19.67 14.48
C CYS A 767 -27.08 -18.28 15.14
N PRO A 768 -26.79 -17.19 14.38
CA PRO A 768 -26.81 -15.82 14.90
C PRO A 768 -28.13 -15.50 15.60
N GLU A 769 -28.07 -14.75 16.71
CA GLU A 769 -29.26 -14.47 17.53
C GLU A 769 -30.35 -13.72 16.75
N ASP A 770 -29.96 -12.86 15.81
CA ASP A 770 -30.85 -12.12 14.91
C ASP A 770 -31.51 -13.00 13.84
N CYS A 771 -30.95 -14.18 13.56
CA CYS A 771 -31.46 -15.13 12.57
C CYS A 771 -32.25 -16.29 13.20
N ARG A 772 -32.07 -16.52 14.52
CA ARG A 772 -32.52 -17.72 15.22
C ARG A 772 -34.03 -17.72 15.41
N TRP A 773 -34.66 -18.85 15.13
CA TRP A 773 -36.08 -19.06 15.41
C TRP A 773 -36.31 -19.51 16.85
N SER A 774 -37.49 -19.21 17.40
CA SER A 774 -37.90 -19.65 18.74
C SER A 774 -38.11 -21.17 18.82
N GLU A 775 -38.54 -21.77 17.71
CA GLU A 775 -38.68 -23.21 17.55
C GLU A 775 -37.97 -23.65 16.27
N SER A 776 -37.22 -24.73 16.35
CA SER A 776 -36.55 -25.33 15.20
C SER A 776 -37.48 -26.26 14.43
N MET A 777 -37.16 -26.53 13.17
CA MET A 777 -37.97 -27.37 12.30
C MET A 777 -37.20 -28.60 11.84
N LEU A 778 -37.58 -29.77 12.37
CA LEU A 778 -36.98 -31.05 12.02
C LEU A 778 -37.68 -31.68 10.79
N LEU A 779 -36.90 -31.94 9.75
CA LEU A 779 -37.33 -32.63 8.53
C LEU A 779 -37.17 -34.15 8.66
N ASP A 780 -37.91 -34.90 7.84
CA ASP A 780 -37.81 -36.35 7.71
C ASP A 780 -36.39 -36.85 7.39
N SER A 781 -35.59 -36.03 6.71
CA SER A 781 -34.17 -36.23 6.42
C SER A 781 -33.24 -36.19 7.64
N GLY A 782 -33.73 -35.77 8.81
CA GLY A 782 -32.88 -35.53 10.00
C GLY A 782 -32.16 -34.17 9.96
N MET A 783 -32.60 -33.26 9.09
CA MET A 783 -32.13 -31.88 9.06
C MET A 783 -33.03 -31.01 9.91
N GLU A 784 -32.45 -30.20 10.79
CA GLU A 784 -33.16 -29.31 11.69
C GLU A 784 -32.85 -27.85 11.33
N ILE A 785 -33.83 -27.13 10.80
CA ILE A 785 -33.67 -25.70 10.48
C ILE A 785 -33.84 -24.89 11.76
N VAL A 786 -32.87 -24.02 12.03
CA VAL A 786 -32.78 -23.25 13.29
C VAL A 786 -32.91 -21.75 13.08
N GLY A 787 -32.87 -21.27 11.84
CA GLY A 787 -33.01 -19.85 11.55
C GLY A 787 -32.90 -19.50 10.07
N ALA A 788 -33.27 -18.28 9.72
CA ALA A 788 -33.09 -17.73 8.39
C ALA A 788 -32.98 -16.19 8.44
N ARG A 789 -32.33 -15.61 7.43
CA ARG A 789 -32.20 -14.17 7.23
C ARG A 789 -32.30 -13.81 5.76
N ILE A 790 -32.98 -12.71 5.45
CA ILE A 790 -33.22 -12.25 4.09
C ILE A 790 -32.92 -10.75 4.00
N ALA A 791 -32.18 -10.33 2.97
CA ALA A 791 -31.96 -8.92 2.69
C ALA A 791 -33.21 -8.24 2.09
N SER A 792 -33.60 -7.07 2.61
CA SER A 792 -34.74 -6.27 2.14
C SER A 792 -34.49 -4.76 2.40
N PRO A 793 -34.98 -3.83 1.56
CA PRO A 793 -35.81 -4.01 0.36
C PRO A 793 -35.06 -4.63 -0.82
N VAL A 794 -35.80 -5.17 -1.78
CA VAL A 794 -35.28 -5.86 -2.97
C VAL A 794 -35.81 -5.15 -4.23
N TYR A 795 -35.06 -5.25 -5.33
CA TYR A 795 -35.38 -4.60 -6.59
C TYR A 795 -35.55 -5.62 -7.73
N PRO A 796 -36.55 -5.47 -8.62
CA PRO A 796 -36.71 -6.35 -9.78
C PRO A 796 -35.46 -6.37 -10.65
N GLY A 797 -35.05 -7.56 -11.08
CA GLY A 797 -33.84 -7.76 -11.90
C GLY A 797 -32.53 -7.82 -11.12
N PHE A 798 -32.56 -7.56 -9.81
CA PHE A 798 -31.42 -7.73 -8.91
C PHE A 798 -31.55 -9.04 -8.12
N GLY A 799 -30.45 -9.47 -7.50
CA GLY A 799 -30.49 -10.56 -6.52
C GLY A 799 -30.60 -10.02 -5.10
N PHE A 800 -31.05 -10.84 -4.16
CA PHE A 800 -30.95 -10.56 -2.72
C PHE A 800 -30.30 -11.72 -1.98
N LEU A 801 -29.58 -11.42 -0.90
CA LEU A 801 -28.99 -12.43 -0.04
C LEU A 801 -30.08 -13.12 0.79
N CYS A 802 -30.11 -14.45 0.72
CA CYS A 802 -30.88 -15.31 1.60
C CYS A 802 -29.93 -16.25 2.32
N GLU A 803 -30.07 -16.35 3.63
CA GLU A 803 -29.30 -17.23 4.51
C GLU A 803 -30.26 -18.14 5.26
N VAL A 804 -30.03 -19.44 5.21
CA VAL A 804 -30.79 -20.43 5.99
C VAL A 804 -29.82 -21.24 6.83
N PHE A 805 -30.12 -21.39 8.11
CA PHE A 805 -29.27 -22.06 9.09
C PHE A 805 -29.91 -23.36 9.54
N PHE A 806 -29.14 -24.45 9.54
CA PHE A 806 -29.63 -25.76 9.94
C PHE A 806 -28.55 -26.65 10.56
N HIS A 807 -28.98 -27.59 11.40
CA HIS A 807 -28.21 -28.77 11.77
C HIS A 807 -28.56 -29.93 10.83
N ALA A 808 -27.62 -30.85 10.62
CA ALA A 808 -27.89 -32.08 9.90
C ALA A 808 -27.27 -33.26 10.65
N ASP A 809 -27.93 -34.41 10.62
CA ASP A 809 -27.44 -35.66 11.21
C ASP A 809 -26.39 -36.39 10.35
N ALA A 810 -26.29 -36.02 9.08
CA ALA A 810 -25.34 -36.52 8.09
C ALA A 810 -24.90 -35.34 7.19
N PRO A 811 -23.72 -35.40 6.55
CA PRO A 811 -23.31 -34.35 5.64
C PRO A 811 -24.34 -34.29 4.49
N PRO A 812 -24.99 -33.14 4.21
CA PRO A 812 -26.00 -33.02 3.17
C PRO A 812 -25.43 -33.41 1.79
N PRO A 813 -25.58 -34.66 1.30
CA PRO A 813 -24.92 -35.08 0.07
C PRO A 813 -25.31 -34.14 -1.08
N GLY A 814 -24.46 -33.98 -2.10
CA GLY A 814 -24.75 -33.17 -3.31
C GLY A 814 -26.01 -33.57 -4.11
N ARG A 815 -26.84 -34.44 -3.53
CA ARG A 815 -28.20 -34.84 -3.87
C ARG A 815 -29.26 -33.85 -3.36
N TRP A 816 -28.95 -32.88 -2.51
CA TRP A 816 -29.96 -31.97 -1.96
C TRP A 816 -29.94 -30.60 -2.66
N GLU A 817 -31.13 -30.06 -2.94
CA GLU A 817 -31.35 -28.75 -3.56
C GLU A 817 -32.37 -27.98 -2.72
N ALA A 818 -32.03 -26.75 -2.37
CA ALA A 818 -32.96 -25.82 -1.77
C ALA A 818 -33.77 -25.11 -2.87
N ARG A 819 -35.02 -24.83 -2.57
CA ARG A 819 -35.91 -24.03 -3.39
C ARG A 819 -36.52 -22.94 -2.55
N ILE A 820 -36.47 -21.71 -3.05
CA ILE A 820 -37.09 -20.53 -2.45
C ILE A 820 -38.25 -20.12 -3.34
N ASP A 821 -39.47 -20.12 -2.80
CA ASP A 821 -40.70 -19.72 -3.47
C ASP A 821 -41.19 -18.38 -2.91
N ALA A 822 -41.57 -17.47 -3.80
CA ALA A 822 -42.14 -16.18 -3.43
C ALA A 822 -43.63 -16.13 -3.81
N TYR A 823 -44.47 -15.71 -2.88
CA TYR A 823 -45.91 -15.54 -3.06
C TYR A 823 -46.31 -14.09 -2.83
N ASP A 824 -47.18 -13.57 -3.68
CA ASP A 824 -47.75 -12.24 -3.49
C ASP A 824 -48.77 -12.20 -2.34
N GLU A 825 -49.28 -11.00 -2.01
CA GLU A 825 -50.29 -10.80 -0.96
C GLU A 825 -51.62 -11.54 -1.23
N GLN A 826 -51.85 -11.98 -2.47
CA GLN A 826 -53.04 -12.75 -2.86
C GLN A 826 -52.81 -14.28 -2.74
N GLY A 827 -51.61 -14.69 -2.31
CA GLY A 827 -51.24 -16.10 -2.18
C GLY A 827 -50.94 -16.79 -3.51
N LYS A 828 -50.68 -16.03 -4.59
CA LYS A 828 -50.26 -16.57 -5.88
C LYS A 828 -48.73 -16.62 -5.94
N GLN A 829 -48.18 -17.76 -6.37
CA GLN A 829 -46.73 -17.89 -6.58
C GLN A 829 -46.28 -16.94 -7.69
N ALA A 830 -45.40 -16.02 -7.32
CA ALA A 830 -44.86 -15.01 -8.21
C ALA A 830 -43.58 -15.48 -8.90
N PHE A 831 -42.66 -16.10 -8.16
CA PHE A 831 -41.47 -16.74 -8.72
C PHE A 831 -40.92 -17.81 -7.77
N PHE A 832 -39.96 -18.59 -8.27
CA PHE A 832 -39.17 -19.51 -7.46
C PHE A 832 -37.71 -19.53 -7.91
N TYR A 833 -36.82 -19.94 -7.02
CA TYR A 833 -35.39 -20.06 -7.26
C TYR A 833 -34.85 -21.33 -6.63
N ASN A 834 -34.24 -22.20 -7.43
CA ASN A 834 -33.58 -23.40 -6.96
C ASN A 834 -32.06 -23.20 -6.92
N HIS A 835 -31.43 -23.69 -5.86
CA HIS A 835 -29.98 -23.80 -5.77
C HIS A 835 -29.58 -25.06 -5.01
N PRO A 836 -28.49 -25.74 -5.42
CA PRO A 836 -27.82 -26.68 -4.55
C PRO A 836 -27.46 -25.96 -3.25
N ILE A 837 -27.62 -26.63 -2.10
CA ILE A 837 -27.22 -26.10 -0.79
C ILE A 837 -25.82 -25.47 -0.90
N ALA A 838 -25.76 -24.17 -0.61
CA ALA A 838 -24.77 -23.25 -1.18
C ALA A 838 -23.35 -23.44 -0.64
N GLU A 839 -22.44 -22.67 -1.23
CA GLU A 839 -20.98 -22.73 -1.16
C GLU A 839 -20.38 -22.64 0.25
N SER A 840 -21.13 -22.11 1.24
CA SER A 840 -20.74 -22.01 2.66
C SER A 840 -21.30 -23.11 3.55
N ALA A 841 -22.28 -23.87 3.05
CA ALA A 841 -22.89 -25.00 3.75
C ALA A 841 -22.08 -26.30 3.63
N TRP A 842 -20.95 -26.26 2.91
CA TRP A 842 -20.10 -27.40 2.66
C TRP A 842 -18.62 -27.05 2.89
N PRO A 843 -17.95 -27.74 3.81
CA PRO A 843 -16.63 -28.25 3.49
C PRO A 843 -16.62 -29.77 3.50
N SER A 844 -16.15 -30.31 2.37
CA SER A 844 -15.98 -31.69 1.94
C SER A 844 -15.23 -32.65 2.88
N GLN A 845 -14.70 -32.20 4.02
CA GLN A 845 -13.80 -33.00 4.85
C GLN A 845 -13.97 -32.81 6.38
N ARG A 846 -14.79 -31.86 6.83
CA ARG A 846 -14.86 -31.46 8.26
C ARG A 846 -16.27 -31.31 8.81
N TRP A 847 -17.30 -31.74 8.08
CA TRP A 847 -18.64 -31.78 8.63
C TRP A 847 -18.63 -32.56 9.95
N VAL A 848 -19.03 -31.91 11.04
CA VAL A 848 -19.30 -32.53 12.33
C VAL A 848 -20.79 -32.41 12.59
N LYS A 849 -21.40 -33.48 13.10
CA LYS A 849 -22.83 -33.56 13.41
C LYS A 849 -23.36 -32.38 14.26
N THR A 850 -22.50 -31.74 15.06
CA THR A 850 -22.86 -30.65 15.97
C THR A 850 -22.82 -29.26 15.34
N ASP A 851 -22.32 -29.11 14.11
CA ASP A 851 -22.14 -27.79 13.51
C ASP A 851 -23.47 -27.18 13.05
N VAL A 852 -23.55 -25.85 13.11
CA VAL A 852 -24.58 -25.09 12.38
C VAL A 852 -24.07 -24.83 10.98
N ILE A 853 -24.86 -25.24 10.00
CA ILE A 853 -24.59 -25.06 8.57
C ILE A 853 -25.40 -23.86 8.10
N GLY A 854 -24.75 -22.89 7.46
CA GLY A 854 -25.43 -21.76 6.81
C GLY A 854 -25.41 -21.92 5.30
N ASP A 855 -26.60 -22.00 4.69
CA ASP A 855 -26.84 -21.94 3.26
C ASP A 855 -27.00 -20.48 2.84
N ARG A 856 -25.90 -19.87 2.38
CA ARG A 856 -25.83 -18.47 1.93
C ARG A 856 -25.95 -18.39 0.40
N VAL A 857 -27.05 -17.86 -0.11
CA VAL A 857 -27.33 -17.79 -1.55
C VAL A 857 -27.82 -16.42 -1.98
N VAL A 858 -27.48 -16.01 -3.20
CA VAL A 858 -28.11 -14.87 -3.88
C VAL A 858 -29.31 -15.35 -4.67
N VAL A 859 -30.51 -14.99 -4.22
CA VAL A 859 -31.79 -15.30 -4.88
C VAL A 859 -32.05 -14.29 -5.97
N ARG A 860 -32.20 -14.75 -7.22
CA ARG A 860 -32.45 -13.88 -8.37
C ARG A 860 -33.92 -13.50 -8.48
N VAL A 861 -34.18 -12.20 -8.65
CA VAL A 861 -35.53 -11.68 -8.82
C VAL A 861 -35.83 -11.42 -10.30
N PRO A 862 -37.00 -11.86 -10.82
CA PRO A 862 -37.43 -11.51 -12.17
C PRO A 862 -37.50 -10.00 -12.40
N ARG A 863 -37.14 -9.55 -13.61
CA ARG A 863 -37.14 -8.12 -13.98
C ARG A 863 -38.54 -7.51 -14.05
N ASP A 864 -39.53 -8.34 -14.33
CA ASP A 864 -40.94 -8.01 -14.54
C ASP A 864 -41.80 -8.19 -13.29
N LEU A 865 -41.18 -8.50 -12.14
CA LEU A 865 -41.89 -8.66 -10.88
C LEU A 865 -42.46 -7.31 -10.42
N ALA A 866 -43.74 -7.31 -10.02
CA ALA A 866 -44.42 -6.10 -9.57
C ALA A 866 -43.85 -5.59 -8.23
N ALA A 867 -43.97 -4.29 -7.99
CA ALA A 867 -43.72 -3.74 -6.66
C ALA A 867 -44.80 -4.21 -5.68
N GLY A 868 -44.41 -4.51 -4.45
CA GLY A 868 -45.30 -5.04 -3.43
C GLY A 868 -44.59 -5.95 -2.45
N ARG A 869 -45.35 -6.51 -1.50
CA ARG A 869 -44.82 -7.43 -0.50
C ARG A 869 -44.93 -8.87 -0.98
N TYR A 870 -43.87 -9.64 -0.76
CA TYR A 870 -43.82 -11.06 -1.10
C TYR A 870 -43.44 -11.88 0.12
N THR A 871 -44.17 -12.97 0.36
CA THR A 871 -43.83 -13.95 1.39
C THR A 871 -42.92 -15.01 0.78
N LEU A 872 -41.79 -15.28 1.42
CA LEU A 872 -40.83 -16.28 0.99
C LEU A 872 -40.94 -17.57 1.78
N TYR A 873 -40.91 -18.67 1.04
CA TYR A 873 -40.88 -20.02 1.58
C TYR A 873 -39.64 -20.75 1.09
N TRP A 874 -39.08 -21.61 1.92
CA TRP A 874 -37.95 -22.45 1.61
C TRP A 874 -38.37 -23.92 1.66
N THR A 875 -37.85 -24.70 0.73
CA THR A 875 -38.17 -26.13 0.58
C THR A 875 -36.91 -26.91 0.27
N MET A 876 -36.72 -28.05 0.92
CA MET A 876 -35.64 -28.99 0.58
C MET A 876 -36.14 -30.05 -0.41
N LEU A 877 -35.37 -30.26 -1.47
CA LEU A 877 -35.64 -31.19 -2.55
C LEU A 877 -34.53 -32.25 -2.65
N ASP A 878 -34.92 -33.50 -2.88
CA ASP A 878 -34.01 -34.53 -3.39
C ASP A 878 -33.84 -34.36 -4.91
N ARG A 879 -32.63 -34.05 -5.37
CA ARG A 879 -32.31 -33.81 -6.79
C ARG A 879 -32.54 -35.02 -7.68
N GLN A 880 -32.47 -36.24 -7.14
CA GLN A 880 -32.61 -37.46 -7.93
C GLN A 880 -34.08 -37.85 -8.13
N SER A 881 -34.90 -37.72 -7.08
CA SER A 881 -36.32 -38.07 -7.13
C SER A 881 -37.25 -36.88 -7.37
N GLY A 882 -36.77 -35.65 -7.17
CA GLY A 882 -37.59 -34.43 -7.12
C GLY A 882 -38.49 -34.36 -5.89
N ALA A 883 -38.35 -35.28 -4.93
CA ALA A 883 -39.23 -35.36 -3.78
C ALA A 883 -38.96 -34.21 -2.79
N ILE A 884 -40.04 -33.60 -2.29
CA ILE A 884 -39.99 -32.60 -1.23
C ILE A 884 -39.87 -33.32 0.12
N MET A 885 -38.85 -32.96 0.90
CA MET A 885 -38.68 -33.45 2.27
C MET A 885 -39.74 -32.85 3.18
N GLN A 886 -40.38 -33.70 3.99
CA GLN A 886 -41.50 -33.28 4.83
C GLN A 886 -41.06 -33.00 6.28
N PRO A 887 -41.68 -32.02 6.97
CA PRO A 887 -41.53 -31.89 8.42
C PRO A 887 -41.97 -33.19 9.13
N ARG A 888 -41.27 -33.59 10.21
CA ARG A 888 -41.71 -34.72 11.03
C ARG A 888 -43.04 -34.41 11.73
N ARG A 889 -43.91 -35.42 11.82
CA ARG A 889 -45.31 -35.33 12.30
C ARG A 889 -45.50 -34.69 13.68
N GLU A 890 -44.46 -34.60 14.49
CA GLU A 890 -44.50 -34.05 15.85
C GLU A 890 -44.69 -32.52 15.87
N ASN A 891 -44.51 -31.83 14.74
CA ASN A 891 -44.68 -30.37 14.59
C ASN A 891 -45.85 -29.93 13.69
N ALA A 892 -46.72 -30.85 13.21
CA ALA A 892 -47.63 -30.54 12.10
C ALA A 892 -49.11 -30.38 12.51
N GLY A 893 -49.57 -29.13 12.61
CA GLY A 893 -50.88 -28.77 12.08
C GLY A 893 -50.84 -28.93 10.55
N ALA A 894 -51.89 -29.51 9.96
CA ALA A 894 -51.89 -29.89 8.54
C ALA A 894 -51.57 -28.71 7.59
N ALA A 895 -50.75 -28.98 6.58
CA ALA A 895 -50.44 -28.18 5.39
C ALA A 895 -49.38 -27.07 5.51
N ALA A 896 -48.11 -27.43 5.29
CA ALA A 896 -47.38 -27.03 4.08
C ALA A 896 -46.00 -27.71 4.07
N SER A 897 -45.61 -28.30 2.94
CA SER A 897 -44.26 -28.84 2.70
C SER A 897 -43.22 -27.73 2.44
N MET A 898 -43.54 -26.50 2.85
CA MET A 898 -42.87 -25.25 2.50
C MET A 898 -42.72 -24.42 3.76
N ILE A 899 -41.50 -23.99 4.06
CA ILE A 899 -41.12 -23.38 5.33
C ILE A 899 -41.06 -21.88 5.15
N ARG A 900 -41.96 -21.12 5.78
CA ARG A 900 -41.92 -19.65 5.67
C ARG A 900 -40.63 -19.13 6.29
N ILE A 901 -39.79 -18.47 5.50
CA ILE A 901 -38.50 -17.92 5.93
C ILE A 901 -38.51 -16.40 6.12
N GLY A 902 -39.53 -15.70 5.61
CA GLY A 902 -39.73 -14.27 5.87
C GLY A 902 -40.54 -13.57 4.79
N GLU A 903 -40.49 -12.24 4.80
CA GLU A 903 -41.13 -11.37 3.81
C GLU A 903 -40.11 -10.42 3.20
N VAL A 904 -40.29 -10.07 1.94
CA VAL A 904 -39.49 -9.05 1.24
C VAL A 904 -40.39 -7.99 0.64
N GLU A 905 -39.99 -6.73 0.77
CA GLU A 905 -40.60 -5.61 0.06
C GLU A 905 -39.89 -5.42 -1.29
N MET A 906 -40.64 -5.59 -2.37
CA MET A 906 -40.19 -5.35 -3.75
C MET A 906 -40.46 -3.90 -4.13
N MET A 907 -39.40 -3.16 -4.39
CA MET A 907 -39.46 -1.74 -4.75
C MET A 907 -39.53 -1.56 -6.27
N PRO A 908 -40.20 -0.54 -6.80
CA PRO A 908 -40.42 -0.38 -8.24
C PRO A 908 -39.14 -0.15 -9.06
N SER A 909 -38.06 0.37 -8.45
CA SER A 909 -36.75 0.55 -9.08
C SER A 909 -35.65 0.76 -8.04
N ALA A 910 -34.42 0.33 -8.34
CA ALA A 910 -33.25 0.58 -7.50
C ALA A 910 -32.84 2.05 -7.51
N PRO A 911 -32.42 2.65 -6.37
CA PRO A 911 -31.80 3.96 -6.37
C PRO A 911 -30.46 3.92 -7.13
N ALA A 912 -30.01 5.06 -7.68
CA ALA A 912 -28.84 5.15 -8.55
C ALA A 912 -27.49 4.71 -7.93
N ARG A 913 -27.46 4.47 -6.61
CA ARG A 913 -26.42 3.74 -5.87
C ARG A 913 -27.11 3.03 -4.71
N VAL A 914 -27.10 1.70 -4.66
CA VAL A 914 -27.51 0.96 -3.46
C VAL A 914 -26.33 1.01 -2.48
N ALA A 915 -26.22 2.10 -1.73
CA ALA A 915 -25.25 2.18 -0.65
C ALA A 915 -25.65 1.16 0.42
N GLY A 916 -24.86 0.08 0.54
CA GLY A 916 -24.86 -0.90 1.62
C GLY A 916 -26.24 -1.28 2.15
N LEU A 917 -26.79 -2.40 1.68
CA LEU A 917 -28.00 -2.99 2.26
C LEU A 917 -27.76 -3.26 3.75
N ALA A 918 -28.18 -2.32 4.60
CA ALA A 918 -28.29 -2.54 6.03
C ALA A 918 -29.40 -3.57 6.25
N LEU A 919 -29.00 -4.75 6.71
CA LEU A 919 -29.87 -5.86 7.08
C LEU A 919 -30.97 -5.36 8.03
N ARG A 920 -32.24 -5.53 7.65
CA ARG A 920 -33.39 -5.29 8.54
C ARG A 920 -34.18 -6.58 8.73
N ASN A 921 -34.58 -6.85 9.96
CA ASN A 921 -35.30 -8.07 10.35
C ASN A 921 -36.72 -8.10 9.76
N PRO A 922 -37.20 -9.27 9.30
CA PRO A 922 -38.63 -9.46 9.10
C PRO A 922 -39.36 -9.54 10.46
N PRO A 923 -40.65 -9.15 10.52
CA PRO A 923 -41.47 -9.36 11.71
C PRO A 923 -41.64 -10.86 11.99
N GLN A 924 -41.69 -11.24 13.28
CA GLN A 924 -41.84 -12.62 13.72
C GLN A 924 -43.10 -13.28 13.11
N PRO A 925 -43.04 -14.56 12.70
CA PRO A 925 -44.23 -15.29 12.30
C PRO A 925 -45.16 -15.47 13.51
N SER A 926 -46.43 -15.08 13.35
CA SER A 926 -47.53 -15.40 14.25
C SER A 926 -48.04 -16.82 14.04
#